data_AF-A0A9P5VHA2-F1
#
_entry.id   AF-A0A9P5VHA2-F1
#
_cell.length_a   1.000
_cell.length_b   1.000
_cell.length_c   1.000
_cell.angle_alpha   90.00
_cell.angle_beta   90.00
_cell.angle_gamma   90.00
#
_symmetry.space_group_name_H-M   'P 1'
#
loop_
_entity.id
_entity.type
_entity.pdbx_description
1 polymer ?
#
loop_
_entity_poly.entity_id
_entity_poly.type
_entity_poly.pdbx_seq_one_letter_code
_entity_poly.pdbx_strand_id
1 'polypeptide(L)'
;MKGKKARKGGSTASVTSSTSSASSSHSSLPTDRPPLGARHTTQDTIQEEFFSEKASHEDGAPAAAGSTTSSSISERTYLPNYRQSKEKYDRDIESQHSAGSEDNSPIEEVRAIVPVTDDPNMPTNTFRMWFLSLFFTLLVSFVNQFFYLRQNPVSITYTVVSLVSLPIGNFLARVLPTRQFHLFGHRCSFNPGPFNIKEHALIGTAVACCSGTAYAVDIVILQKKYYHDDQGFLAGFMLVLTTQITGFSLAGVLRKFLVKPAHMIWPANLVTVALFRTLHERTFERTSQAGYYIAGGSTVGLDGSSQRMGRMRYFGYVTAASFVWYWFPNYIFPTLTAFSVLCWIKPDNIVLAQLTGSNGLGIGTLSFDWATSTSALAPLVTPWWAQVNILIGFVAVAWVIAPVAYYANLWDSKMFPILTAELFKEDGTPYDKSMVMTDNVLDVDKYEAYGPLRMDSFFALTYGIGFAGLTATLTHVALYHGKDIRDQWRAAISMKDHDIHSRMMLEYKEVPQWWYATLFLVSLALSIFTVVCWNYLPWYYLIVSLAIAFIFALPVGIVQAVTNQQPGLNVITEYVIGYLMPGHPIANVTFKAYGYITNVQALQFTQDLKLGHYMKIPPRIMFWVQIISSIIAGMINLATTDWLLKVQPNICTKAGYPWTCRNTN
;
A
#
# COMPACT_ATOMS: atom_id res chain seq x y z
N MET A 1 -27.65 28.24 61.35
CA MET A 1 -27.12 29.40 62.10
C MET A 1 -26.85 30.57 61.13
N LYS A 2 -26.37 31.72 61.63
CA LYS A 2 -26.05 32.95 60.84
C LYS A 2 -24.86 32.69 59.87
N GLY A 3 -24.67 33.39 58.73
CA GLY A 3 -25.57 34.32 58.03
C GLY A 3 -24.89 35.25 56.99
N LYS A 4 -25.69 35.75 56.03
CA LYS A 4 -25.63 37.04 55.27
C LYS A 4 -24.28 37.74 54.94
N LYS A 5 -24.02 37.95 53.63
CA LYS A 5 -23.85 39.24 52.87
C LYS A 5 -23.52 38.89 51.37
N ALA A 6 -24.02 39.48 50.27
CA ALA A 6 -24.45 40.84 49.87
C ALA A 6 -23.27 41.83 49.64
N ARG A 7 -23.17 42.67 48.59
CA ARG A 7 -23.97 43.06 47.37
C ARG A 7 -22.95 43.55 46.27
N LYS A 8 -23.23 44.08 45.05
CA LYS A 8 -24.41 44.70 44.35
C LYS A 8 -24.75 43.90 43.04
N GLY A 9 -25.00 44.34 41.79
CA GLY A 9 -25.11 45.62 41.03
C GLY A 9 -23.92 45.85 40.07
N GLY A 10 -24.00 46.03 38.75
CA GLY A 10 -25.00 46.56 37.78
C GLY A 10 -24.21 47.47 36.79
N SER A 11 -24.64 47.92 35.60
CA SER A 11 -25.86 47.81 34.78
C SER A 11 -25.57 48.36 33.36
N THR A 12 -26.32 47.93 32.32
CA THR A 12 -26.44 48.60 30.99
C THR A 12 -25.15 48.71 30.13
N ALA A 13 -25.18 48.93 28.81
CA ALA A 13 -26.27 49.33 27.90
C ALA A 13 -26.28 48.55 26.56
N SER A 14 -27.34 48.76 25.77
CA SER A 14 -27.50 48.35 24.36
C SER A 14 -27.19 49.52 23.40
N VAL A 15 -27.50 49.35 22.09
CA VAL A 15 -27.82 50.39 21.05
C VAL A 15 -26.95 50.35 19.75
N THR A 16 -27.58 49.79 18.70
CA THR A 16 -27.56 50.10 17.24
C THR A 16 -26.27 50.33 16.41
N SER A 17 -26.17 49.50 15.36
CA SER A 17 -25.83 49.81 13.94
C SER A 17 -25.35 51.19 13.49
N SER A 18 -24.26 51.20 12.70
CA SER A 18 -24.13 51.91 11.41
C SER A 18 -23.14 51.09 10.54
N THR A 19 -23.34 50.75 9.27
CA THR A 19 -23.57 51.54 8.03
C THR A 19 -22.64 52.74 7.86
N SER A 20 -21.53 52.53 7.14
CA SER A 20 -20.91 53.58 6.33
C SER A 20 -20.52 53.02 4.96
N SER A 21 -20.92 53.74 3.91
CA SER A 21 -20.53 53.47 2.53
C SER A 21 -19.43 54.46 2.12
N ALA A 22 -18.44 53.99 1.36
CA ALA A 22 -17.46 54.84 0.68
C ALA A 22 -17.48 54.49 -0.81
N SER A 23 -17.61 55.51 -1.66
CA SER A 23 -17.91 55.36 -3.08
C SER A 23 -16.73 55.69 -3.99
N SER A 24 -16.67 55.01 -5.13
CA SER A 24 -16.18 55.50 -6.43
C SER A 24 -14.93 56.40 -6.48
N SER A 25 -13.88 55.91 -7.14
CA SER A 25 -13.07 56.77 -8.01
C SER A 25 -12.85 56.07 -9.36
N HIS A 26 -13.21 56.77 -10.45
CA HIS A 26 -12.84 56.36 -11.80
C HIS A 26 -11.40 56.80 -12.09
N SER A 27 -10.65 55.98 -12.80
CA SER A 27 -9.56 56.42 -13.68
C SER A 27 -9.57 55.55 -14.94
N SER A 28 -9.12 56.08 -16.07
CA SER A 28 -9.41 55.50 -17.39
C SER A 28 -8.34 55.81 -18.42
N LEU A 29 -7.92 54.77 -19.17
CA LEU A 29 -7.13 54.84 -20.43
C LEU A 29 -5.69 55.38 -20.25
N PRO A 30 -4.76 55.21 -21.23
CA PRO A 30 -4.85 54.64 -22.59
C PRO A 30 -4.39 53.16 -22.66
N THR A 31 -4.90 52.27 -23.52
CA THR A 31 -4.74 52.15 -25.00
C THR A 31 -3.31 52.33 -25.53
N ASP A 32 -2.62 51.21 -25.81
CA ASP A 32 -1.81 51.13 -27.04
C ASP A 32 -1.63 49.70 -27.58
N ARG A 33 -1.71 49.60 -28.92
CA ARG A 33 -1.37 48.49 -29.84
C ARG A 33 -1.06 49.22 -31.15
N PRO A 34 -0.04 48.86 -31.96
CA PRO A 34 0.00 47.57 -32.67
C PRO A 34 1.49 47.14 -32.94
N PRO A 35 1.88 46.43 -34.03
CA PRO A 35 1.14 45.58 -34.99
C PRO A 35 1.69 44.14 -35.12
N LEU A 36 1.07 43.34 -36.01
CA LEU A 36 1.62 42.06 -36.46
C LEU A 36 2.66 42.25 -37.58
N GLY A 37 3.58 41.29 -37.72
CA GLY A 37 4.41 41.05 -38.91
C GLY A 37 4.39 39.55 -39.26
N ALA A 38 4.52 39.18 -40.54
CA ALA A 38 4.18 37.83 -41.01
C ALA A 38 5.10 37.28 -42.12
N ARG A 39 5.03 35.95 -42.31
CA ARG A 39 5.53 35.10 -43.42
C ARG A 39 7.05 34.93 -43.58
N HIS A 40 7.49 33.67 -43.50
CA HIS A 40 7.92 32.82 -44.63
C HIS A 40 7.72 31.35 -44.19
N THR A 41 6.91 30.47 -44.78
CA THR A 41 6.80 29.90 -46.15
C THR A 41 8.06 29.22 -46.72
N THR A 42 8.12 27.90 -46.52
CA THR A 42 8.54 26.89 -47.53
C THR A 42 7.74 25.60 -47.26
N GLN A 43 7.35 24.89 -48.32
CA GLN A 43 6.73 23.55 -48.28
C GLN A 43 7.77 22.50 -48.66
N ASP A 44 7.62 21.26 -48.16
CA ASP A 44 7.56 20.01 -48.94
C ASP A 44 7.19 18.85 -47.98
N THR A 45 6.05 18.15 -48.11
CA THR A 45 5.69 17.07 -49.08
C THR A 45 6.65 15.86 -48.92
N ILE A 46 6.24 14.64 -48.52
CA ILE A 46 5.29 13.69 -49.18
C ILE A 46 4.63 12.69 -48.19
N GLN A 47 3.34 12.40 -48.44
CA GLN A 47 2.45 11.26 -48.07
C GLN A 47 2.55 10.49 -46.74
N GLU A 48 1.41 10.49 -46.03
CA GLU A 48 0.85 9.31 -45.36
C GLU A 48 0.14 8.40 -46.38
N GLU A 49 0.16 7.08 -46.20
CA GLU A 49 -0.94 6.17 -46.59
C GLU A 49 -0.72 4.76 -46.00
N PHE A 50 -1.70 4.21 -45.28
CA PHE A 50 -2.23 2.84 -45.38
C PHE A 50 -3.17 2.50 -44.20
N PHE A 51 -4.46 2.28 -44.50
CA PHE A 51 -5.44 1.67 -43.59
C PHE A 51 -6.56 1.00 -44.40
N SER A 52 -7.17 -0.06 -43.87
CA SER A 52 -8.18 -0.92 -44.52
C SER A 52 -7.65 -1.79 -45.69
N GLU A 53 -8.22 -2.96 -46.02
CA GLU A 53 -9.40 -3.63 -45.45
C GLU A 53 -9.34 -5.19 -45.50
N LYS A 54 -10.37 -5.81 -44.91
CA LYS A 54 -10.89 -7.20 -44.93
C LYS A 54 -10.82 -7.94 -46.30
N ALA A 55 -11.06 -9.25 -46.45
CA ALA A 55 -11.01 -10.48 -45.62
C ALA A 55 -11.49 -11.71 -46.48
N SER A 56 -11.51 -12.91 -45.86
CA SER A 56 -12.40 -14.09 -46.10
C SER A 56 -12.14 -15.17 -47.20
N HIS A 57 -12.57 -16.40 -46.84
CA HIS A 57 -12.91 -17.64 -47.56
C HIS A 57 -11.90 -18.45 -48.43
N GLU A 58 -11.40 -19.55 -47.83
CA GLU A 58 -11.75 -20.98 -48.09
C GLU A 58 -11.95 -21.56 -49.52
N ASP A 59 -11.17 -22.64 -49.78
CA ASP A 59 -11.50 -23.95 -50.38
C ASP A 59 -12.24 -24.14 -51.72
N GLY A 60 -11.65 -24.96 -52.62
CA GLY A 60 -12.35 -25.62 -53.74
C GLY A 60 -11.46 -26.13 -54.89
N ALA A 61 -11.67 -27.39 -55.33
CA ALA A 61 -11.04 -28.03 -56.50
C ALA A 61 -12.07 -29.01 -57.16
N PRO A 62 -11.81 -29.79 -58.25
CA PRO A 62 -10.60 -29.97 -59.08
C PRO A 62 -10.87 -30.07 -60.62
N ALA A 63 -9.91 -30.63 -61.39
CA ALA A 63 -10.02 -31.25 -62.74
C ALA A 63 -10.18 -30.36 -64.00
N ALA A 64 -9.78 -30.75 -65.22
CA ALA A 64 -8.77 -31.73 -65.70
C ALA A 64 -8.46 -31.54 -67.22
N ALA A 65 -7.33 -32.13 -67.69
CA ALA A 65 -6.86 -32.25 -69.10
C ALA A 65 -6.46 -30.96 -69.86
N GLY A 66 -5.50 -30.97 -70.81
CA GLY A 66 -4.50 -32.01 -71.10
C GLY A 66 -4.00 -32.07 -72.56
N SER A 67 -2.80 -31.53 -72.86
CA SER A 67 -2.12 -31.75 -74.17
C SER A 67 -0.58 -31.63 -74.10
N THR A 68 0.09 -32.79 -74.23
CA THR A 68 1.45 -33.05 -74.79
C THR A 68 2.48 -31.93 -74.97
N THR A 69 3.60 -32.05 -74.21
CA THR A 69 5.02 -32.19 -74.68
C THR A 69 5.49 -31.50 -75.98
N SER A 70 6.70 -30.91 -76.06
CA SER A 70 7.78 -30.77 -75.05
C SER A 70 8.95 -29.91 -75.53
N SER A 71 9.54 -29.12 -74.63
CA SER A 71 10.99 -28.87 -74.58
C SER A 71 11.40 -28.47 -73.16
N SER A 72 12.56 -28.92 -72.67
CA SER A 72 12.90 -28.88 -71.24
C SER A 72 14.05 -27.92 -70.90
N ILE A 73 13.76 -26.91 -70.08
CA ILE A 73 14.75 -26.25 -69.22
C ILE A 73 14.18 -26.28 -67.79
N SER A 74 14.83 -27.03 -66.90
CA SER A 74 14.33 -27.31 -65.55
C SER A 74 14.84 -26.29 -64.54
N GLU A 75 14.15 -25.16 -64.40
CA GLU A 75 14.43 -24.15 -63.37
C GLU A 75 13.95 -24.62 -61.98
N ARG A 76 14.57 -25.69 -61.46
CA ARG A 76 14.11 -26.39 -60.24
C ARG A 76 15.24 -27.03 -59.42
N THR A 77 16.25 -26.23 -59.05
CA THR A 77 17.38 -26.71 -58.23
C THR A 77 17.80 -25.78 -57.08
N TYR A 78 17.59 -24.46 -57.19
CA TYR A 78 18.20 -23.47 -56.27
C TYR A 78 17.34 -22.99 -55.08
N LEU A 79 16.18 -23.61 -54.82
CA LEU A 79 15.25 -23.21 -53.75
C LEU A 79 15.09 -24.13 -52.51
N PRO A 80 15.70 -25.31 -52.35
CA PRO A 80 15.65 -26.04 -51.06
C PRO A 80 16.37 -25.26 -49.95
N ASN A 81 17.57 -24.76 -50.26
CA ASN A 81 18.49 -24.24 -49.26
C ASN A 81 18.02 -22.93 -48.61
N TYR A 82 17.28 -22.07 -49.33
CA TYR A 82 16.84 -20.79 -48.77
C TYR A 82 15.73 -20.95 -47.72
N ARG A 83 14.79 -21.89 -47.92
CA ARG A 83 13.80 -22.22 -46.87
C ARG A 83 14.47 -22.88 -45.68
N GLN A 84 15.34 -23.87 -45.88
CA GLN A 84 16.06 -24.48 -44.77
C GLN A 84 17.02 -23.52 -44.05
N SER A 85 17.67 -22.58 -44.75
CA SER A 85 18.51 -21.57 -44.11
C SER A 85 17.68 -20.54 -43.36
N LYS A 86 16.49 -20.17 -43.86
CA LYS A 86 15.58 -19.28 -43.13
C LYS A 86 14.96 -19.99 -41.92
N GLU A 87 14.38 -21.16 -42.08
CA GLU A 87 13.85 -21.98 -40.97
C GLU A 87 14.93 -22.34 -39.94
N LYS A 88 16.21 -22.40 -40.33
CA LYS A 88 17.33 -22.52 -39.40
C LYS A 88 17.65 -21.18 -38.74
N TYR A 89 17.79 -20.09 -39.50
CA TYR A 89 18.08 -18.75 -38.97
C TYR A 89 17.00 -18.25 -38.00
N ASP A 90 15.73 -18.47 -38.33
CA ASP A 90 14.58 -18.14 -37.49
C ASP A 90 14.60 -19.00 -36.20
N ARG A 91 14.97 -20.29 -36.26
CA ARG A 91 15.21 -21.14 -35.06
C ARG A 91 16.48 -20.79 -34.29
N ASP A 92 17.54 -20.34 -34.96
CA ASP A 92 18.76 -19.88 -34.33
C ASP A 92 18.50 -18.53 -33.61
N ILE A 93 17.58 -17.70 -34.13
CA ILE A 93 17.06 -16.49 -33.47
C ILE A 93 16.08 -16.82 -32.34
N GLU A 94 15.15 -17.77 -32.52
CA GLU A 94 14.26 -18.22 -31.44
C GLU A 94 15.07 -18.87 -30.32
N SER A 95 16.09 -19.68 -30.61
CA SER A 95 16.94 -20.30 -29.59
C SER A 95 17.92 -19.32 -28.94
N GLN A 96 18.38 -18.28 -29.65
CA GLN A 96 19.14 -17.17 -29.03
C GLN A 96 18.24 -16.27 -28.15
N HIS A 97 17.00 -15.99 -28.56
CA HIS A 97 16.01 -15.36 -27.67
C HIS A 97 15.67 -16.27 -26.50
N SER A 98 15.53 -17.58 -26.71
CA SER A 98 15.24 -18.56 -25.65
C SER A 98 16.37 -18.59 -24.62
N ALA A 99 17.61 -18.80 -25.05
CA ALA A 99 18.79 -18.79 -24.18
C ALA A 99 19.01 -17.43 -23.49
N GLY A 100 18.75 -16.32 -24.20
CA GLY A 100 18.74 -14.98 -23.63
C GLY A 100 17.58 -14.73 -22.64
N SER A 101 16.51 -15.53 -22.70
CA SER A 101 15.37 -15.46 -21.79
C SER A 101 15.49 -16.38 -20.58
N GLU A 102 16.14 -17.55 -20.69
CA GLU A 102 16.38 -18.45 -19.56
C GLU A 102 17.23 -17.80 -18.46
N ASP A 103 18.18 -16.94 -18.86
CA ASP A 103 19.03 -16.16 -17.95
C ASP A 103 18.50 -14.74 -17.66
N ASN A 104 17.23 -14.47 -17.92
CA ASN A 104 16.54 -13.23 -17.54
C ASN A 104 15.18 -13.53 -16.87
N SER A 105 14.62 -12.55 -16.16
CA SER A 105 13.24 -12.69 -15.70
C SER A 105 12.28 -12.43 -16.88
N PRO A 106 11.19 -13.19 -17.04
CA PRO A 106 10.26 -13.05 -18.18
C PRO A 106 9.43 -11.75 -18.14
N ILE A 107 9.57 -10.93 -17.09
CA ILE A 107 8.81 -9.70 -16.87
C ILE A 107 9.76 -8.51 -17.02
N GLU A 108 9.41 -7.57 -17.89
CA GLU A 108 10.30 -6.48 -18.30
C GLU A 108 10.65 -5.54 -17.14
N GLU A 109 9.66 -5.20 -16.30
CA GLU A 109 9.83 -4.34 -15.14
C GLU A 109 10.77 -4.96 -14.10
N VAL A 110 10.71 -6.28 -13.93
CA VAL A 110 11.64 -7.04 -13.07
C VAL A 110 13.03 -7.02 -13.69
N ARG A 111 13.17 -7.37 -14.97
CA ARG A 111 14.42 -7.40 -15.74
C ARG A 111 15.15 -6.04 -15.79
N ALA A 112 14.41 -4.94 -15.87
CA ALA A 112 14.99 -3.58 -15.90
C ALA A 112 15.59 -3.16 -14.54
N ILE A 113 14.97 -3.59 -13.45
CA ILE A 113 15.24 -3.11 -12.09
C ILE A 113 16.16 -4.05 -11.30
N VAL A 114 15.84 -5.34 -11.30
CA VAL A 114 16.44 -6.36 -10.42
C VAL A 114 17.68 -6.97 -11.07
N PRO A 115 18.85 -7.01 -10.39
CA PRO A 115 20.06 -7.59 -10.97
C PRO A 115 19.96 -9.13 -11.09
N VAL A 116 20.47 -9.66 -12.21
CA VAL A 116 20.65 -11.10 -12.48
C VAL A 116 21.91 -11.70 -11.86
N THR A 117 22.71 -10.88 -11.17
CA THR A 117 23.98 -11.28 -10.50
C THR A 117 23.88 -11.14 -8.99
N ASP A 118 24.61 -11.99 -8.25
CA ASP A 118 24.69 -11.92 -6.79
C ASP A 118 26.04 -12.40 -6.22
N ASP A 119 26.37 -11.99 -4.99
CA ASP A 119 27.48 -12.53 -4.18
C ASP A 119 26.96 -13.23 -2.90
N PRO A 120 27.04 -14.57 -2.83
CA PRO A 120 26.69 -15.35 -1.65
C PRO A 120 27.52 -15.07 -0.39
N ASN A 121 28.75 -14.58 -0.53
CA ASN A 121 29.69 -14.39 0.58
C ASN A 121 29.53 -13.04 1.29
N MET A 122 28.73 -12.12 0.71
CA MET A 122 28.47 -10.80 1.24
C MET A 122 27.88 -10.85 2.67
N PRO A 123 28.52 -10.22 3.68
CA PRO A 123 28.16 -10.40 5.08
C PRO A 123 26.81 -9.75 5.39
N THR A 124 25.88 -10.53 5.96
CA THR A 124 24.47 -10.15 6.18
C THR A 124 24.08 -10.13 7.66
N ASN A 125 24.47 -11.15 8.42
CA ASN A 125 24.27 -11.20 9.87
C ASN A 125 25.42 -10.46 10.59
N THR A 126 25.28 -9.14 10.78
CA THR A 126 26.34 -8.30 11.36
C THR A 126 25.83 -7.48 12.55
N PHE A 127 26.75 -7.09 13.45
CA PHE A 127 26.39 -6.26 14.61
C PHE A 127 25.73 -4.93 14.19
N ARG A 128 26.26 -4.26 13.16
CA ARG A 128 25.69 -2.99 12.68
C ARG A 128 24.31 -3.15 12.04
N MET A 129 24.04 -4.27 11.37
CA MET A 129 22.72 -4.58 10.82
C MET A 129 21.70 -4.69 11.95
N TRP A 130 21.99 -5.48 13.00
CA TRP A 130 21.11 -5.58 14.18
C TRP A 130 20.98 -4.27 14.94
N PHE A 131 22.09 -3.57 15.22
CA PHE A 131 22.07 -2.31 15.96
C PHE A 131 21.20 -1.25 15.27
N LEU A 132 21.36 -1.05 13.96
CA LEU A 132 20.55 -0.09 13.20
C LEU A 132 19.09 -0.56 13.05
N SER A 133 18.85 -1.85 12.79
CA SER A 133 17.49 -2.41 12.74
C SER A 133 16.73 -2.16 14.03
N LEU A 134 17.33 -2.50 15.18
CA LEU A 134 16.71 -2.32 16.50
C LEU A 134 16.51 -0.83 16.83
N PHE A 135 17.52 0.01 16.57
CA PHE A 135 17.43 1.46 16.80
C PHE A 135 16.29 2.11 15.98
N PHE A 136 16.23 1.83 14.68
CA PHE A 136 15.16 2.40 13.84
C PHE A 136 13.79 1.78 14.13
N THR A 137 13.70 0.49 14.45
CA THR A 137 12.43 -0.11 14.88
C THR A 137 11.89 0.55 16.15
N LEU A 138 12.74 0.79 17.16
CA LEU A 138 12.34 1.53 18.37
C LEU A 138 11.86 2.96 18.03
N LEU A 139 12.66 3.70 17.24
CA LEU A 139 12.39 5.09 16.89
C LEU A 139 11.12 5.26 16.05
N VAL A 140 10.95 4.46 14.99
CA VAL A 140 9.80 4.56 14.08
C VAL A 140 8.52 4.12 14.77
N SER A 141 8.54 3.04 15.56
CA SER A 141 7.36 2.61 16.35
C SER A 141 6.90 3.71 17.30
N PHE A 142 7.83 4.29 18.07
CA PHE A 142 7.52 5.37 19.01
C PHE A 142 6.94 6.60 18.28
N VAL A 143 7.61 7.08 17.22
CA VAL A 143 7.17 8.28 16.49
C VAL A 143 5.83 8.05 15.80
N ASN A 144 5.65 6.95 15.08
CA ASN A 144 4.42 6.69 14.33
C ASN A 144 3.24 6.49 15.28
N GLN A 145 3.40 5.75 16.38
CA GLN A 145 2.35 5.62 17.40
C GLN A 145 2.07 6.95 18.11
N PHE A 146 3.10 7.74 18.42
CA PHE A 146 2.94 9.06 19.04
C PHE A 146 2.11 10.01 18.17
N PHE A 147 2.29 10.00 16.85
CA PHE A 147 1.49 10.83 15.97
C PHE A 147 0.12 10.24 15.61
N TYR A 148 -0.07 8.92 15.67
CA TYR A 148 -1.29 8.21 15.27
C TYR A 148 -2.56 8.67 16.01
N LEU A 149 -2.46 9.04 17.29
CA LEU A 149 -3.61 9.49 18.10
C LEU A 149 -4.02 10.96 17.85
N ARG A 150 -3.33 11.68 16.96
CA ARG A 150 -3.62 13.07 16.60
C ARG A 150 -4.58 13.14 15.41
N GLN A 151 -5.38 14.20 15.34
CA GLN A 151 -6.34 14.45 14.24
C GLN A 151 -5.71 14.35 12.84
N ASN A 152 -4.49 14.87 12.71
CA ASN A 152 -3.66 14.80 11.52
C ASN A 152 -2.35 14.08 11.91
N PRO A 153 -2.24 12.75 11.69
CA PRO A 153 -1.04 11.99 12.00
C PRO A 153 0.08 12.26 10.98
N VAL A 154 1.32 12.05 11.41
CA VAL A 154 2.54 12.10 10.59
C VAL A 154 3.31 10.81 10.82
N SER A 155 3.64 10.09 9.76
CA SER A 155 4.38 8.83 9.83
C SER A 155 5.76 8.94 9.20
N ILE A 156 6.77 8.37 9.87
CA ILE A 156 8.05 8.05 9.24
C ILE A 156 7.83 6.78 8.42
N THR A 157 8.05 6.89 7.11
CA THR A 157 7.96 5.75 6.19
C THR A 157 9.32 5.06 6.04
N TYR A 158 9.28 3.76 5.72
CA TYR A 158 10.39 2.93 5.25
C TYR A 158 11.47 3.72 4.47
N THR A 159 11.05 4.44 3.44
CA THR A 159 11.90 5.21 2.51
C THR A 159 12.82 6.21 3.20
N VAL A 160 12.33 6.88 4.26
CA VAL A 160 13.13 7.84 5.02
C VAL A 160 14.28 7.13 5.74
N VAL A 161 14.02 5.95 6.32
CA VAL A 161 15.08 5.18 6.98
C VAL A 161 16.04 4.55 5.98
N SER A 162 15.59 4.12 4.80
CA SER A 162 16.49 3.69 3.71
C SER A 162 17.39 4.80 3.17
N LEU A 163 17.05 6.07 3.40
CA LEU A 163 17.92 7.21 3.07
C LEU A 163 18.87 7.55 4.22
N VAL A 164 18.37 7.57 5.47
CA VAL A 164 19.15 7.98 6.66
C VAL A 164 20.07 6.87 7.19
N SER A 165 19.72 5.60 7.04
CA SER A 165 20.57 4.48 7.48
C SER A 165 21.80 4.25 6.59
N LEU A 166 21.80 4.71 5.33
CA LEU A 166 22.97 4.64 4.44
C LEU A 166 24.20 5.41 4.94
N PRO A 167 24.15 6.72 5.26
CA PRO A 167 25.29 7.45 5.79
C PRO A 167 25.71 6.94 7.18
N ILE A 168 24.76 6.54 8.03
CA ILE A 168 25.05 6.02 9.37
C ILE A 168 25.72 4.63 9.28
N GLY A 169 25.25 3.73 8.41
CA GLY A 169 25.89 2.44 8.14
C GLY A 169 27.31 2.59 7.60
N ASN A 170 27.52 3.55 6.68
CA ASN A 170 28.84 3.91 6.18
C ASN A 170 29.75 4.58 7.24
N PHE A 171 29.18 5.29 8.22
CA PHE A 171 29.94 5.83 9.36
C PHE A 171 30.35 4.71 10.32
N LEU A 172 29.41 3.84 10.73
CA LEU A 172 29.69 2.67 11.55
C LEU A 172 30.71 1.72 10.90
N ALA A 173 30.66 1.54 9.58
CA ALA A 173 31.65 0.74 8.85
C ALA A 173 33.08 1.35 8.84
N ARG A 174 33.25 2.64 9.21
CA ARG A 174 34.56 3.27 9.40
C ARG A 174 35.00 3.33 10.87
N VAL A 175 34.04 3.39 11.80
CA VAL A 175 34.32 3.57 13.25
C VAL A 175 34.38 2.25 14.02
N LEU A 176 33.60 1.23 13.64
CA LEU A 176 33.57 -0.04 14.36
C LEU A 176 34.87 -0.84 14.16
N PRO A 177 35.41 -1.47 15.22
CA PRO A 177 36.66 -2.20 15.15
C PRO A 177 36.53 -3.48 14.32
N THR A 178 37.51 -3.71 13.44
CA THR A 178 37.63 -4.92 12.60
C THR A 178 38.23 -6.12 13.33
N ARG A 179 38.57 -5.98 14.64
CA ARG A 179 39.15 -7.04 15.46
C ARG A 179 38.20 -8.24 15.53
N GLN A 180 38.70 -9.40 15.12
CA GLN A 180 38.00 -10.67 15.29
C GLN A 180 38.13 -11.16 16.73
N PHE A 181 37.04 -11.67 17.29
CA PHE A 181 36.97 -12.29 18.61
C PHE A 181 36.22 -13.61 18.52
N HIS A 182 36.57 -14.57 19.40
CA HIS A 182 35.90 -15.87 19.43
C HIS A 182 34.79 -15.84 20.48
N LEU A 183 33.54 -16.04 20.07
CA LEU A 183 32.36 -16.06 20.94
C LEU A 183 31.62 -17.38 20.73
N PHE A 184 31.47 -18.18 21.78
CA PHE A 184 30.88 -19.54 21.72
C PHE A 184 31.44 -20.41 20.58
N GLY A 185 32.76 -20.36 20.35
CA GLY A 185 33.45 -21.10 19.29
C GLY A 185 33.38 -20.48 17.88
N HIS A 186 32.53 -19.48 17.66
CA HIS A 186 32.41 -18.78 16.37
C HIS A 186 33.33 -17.56 16.28
N ARG A 187 33.88 -17.30 15.09
CA ARG A 187 34.63 -16.07 14.78
C ARG A 187 33.66 -14.92 14.52
N CYS A 188 33.60 -13.97 15.44
CA CYS A 188 32.78 -12.77 15.36
C CYS A 188 33.66 -11.53 15.10
N SER A 189 33.09 -10.51 14.46
CA SER A 189 33.69 -9.18 14.32
C SER A 189 32.58 -8.13 14.38
N PHE A 190 32.84 -6.98 15.00
CA PHE A 190 31.92 -5.84 14.97
C PHE A 190 31.86 -5.19 13.58
N ASN A 191 32.92 -5.35 12.77
CA ASN A 191 33.04 -4.79 11.43
C ASN A 191 33.67 -5.82 10.48
N PRO A 192 32.86 -6.63 9.76
CA PRO A 192 33.36 -7.68 8.87
C PRO A 192 33.76 -7.21 7.46
N GLY A 193 33.51 -5.95 7.10
CA GLY A 193 33.74 -5.40 5.76
C GLY A 193 33.00 -4.08 5.53
N PRO A 194 33.01 -3.49 4.32
CA PRO A 194 32.24 -2.28 4.01
C PRO A 194 30.73 -2.49 4.19
N PHE A 195 29.97 -1.42 4.45
CA PHE A 195 28.51 -1.48 4.57
C PHE A 195 27.89 -1.80 3.20
N ASN A 196 27.09 -2.86 3.13
CA ASN A 196 26.62 -3.41 1.85
C ASN A 196 25.09 -3.34 1.66
N ILE A 197 24.66 -3.68 0.45
CA ILE A 197 23.26 -3.57 0.02
C ILE A 197 22.33 -4.55 0.74
N LYS A 198 22.81 -5.74 1.14
CA LYS A 198 21.99 -6.75 1.84
C LYS A 198 21.79 -6.40 3.31
N GLU A 199 22.82 -5.87 3.99
CA GLU A 199 22.66 -5.27 5.33
C GLU A 199 21.68 -4.10 5.31
N HIS A 200 21.78 -3.24 4.29
CA HIS A 200 20.91 -2.09 4.13
C HIS A 200 19.45 -2.49 3.88
N ALA A 201 19.22 -3.50 3.03
CA ALA A 201 17.89 -4.05 2.79
C ALA A 201 17.31 -4.76 4.03
N LEU A 202 18.14 -5.44 4.83
CA LEU A 202 17.70 -6.04 6.11
C LEU A 202 17.24 -4.96 7.11
N ILE A 203 17.98 -3.87 7.27
CA ILE A 203 17.57 -2.71 8.09
C ILE A 203 16.25 -2.12 7.57
N GLY A 204 16.07 -2.04 6.24
CA GLY A 204 14.79 -1.68 5.63
C GLY A 204 13.66 -2.63 6.06
N THR A 205 13.83 -3.94 5.90
CA THR A 205 12.78 -4.93 6.25
C THR A 205 12.43 -4.95 7.74
N ALA A 206 13.39 -4.66 8.64
CA ALA A 206 13.09 -4.46 10.06
C ALA A 206 12.08 -3.31 10.28
N VAL A 207 12.25 -2.22 9.52
CA VAL A 207 11.41 -1.02 9.58
C VAL A 207 10.10 -1.18 8.80
N ALA A 208 10.04 -2.05 7.79
CA ALA A 208 8.77 -2.43 7.15
C ALA A 208 7.78 -2.97 8.19
N CYS A 209 8.25 -3.83 9.10
CA CYS A 209 7.44 -4.43 10.17
C CYS A 209 6.88 -3.43 11.19
N CYS A 210 7.40 -2.19 11.26
CA CYS A 210 7.00 -1.17 12.23
C CYS A 210 6.56 0.17 11.62
N SER A 211 6.54 0.29 10.29
CA SER A 211 6.07 1.51 9.60
C SER A 211 4.58 1.79 9.85
N GLY A 212 3.79 0.74 10.10
CA GLY A 212 2.39 0.84 10.54
C GLY A 212 2.24 0.66 12.06
N THR A 213 1.23 1.30 12.64
CA THR A 213 0.80 1.07 14.02
C THR A 213 0.06 -0.26 14.16
N ALA A 214 0.08 -0.83 15.36
CA ALA A 214 -0.55 -2.13 15.60
C ALA A 214 -2.04 -1.94 15.93
N TYR A 215 -2.94 -2.35 15.01
CA TYR A 215 -4.40 -2.18 15.13
C TYR A 215 -5.00 -2.71 16.44
N ALA A 216 -4.43 -3.76 17.04
CA ALA A 216 -4.86 -4.27 18.35
C ALA A 216 -4.71 -3.24 19.49
N VAL A 217 -3.89 -2.20 19.33
CA VAL A 217 -3.80 -1.07 20.28
C VAL A 217 -5.07 -0.22 20.28
N ASP A 218 -5.76 -0.08 19.14
CA ASP A 218 -7.06 0.61 19.08
C ASP A 218 -8.13 -0.11 19.91
N ILE A 219 -8.08 -1.45 20.02
CA ILE A 219 -8.96 -2.21 20.92
C ILE A 219 -8.69 -1.86 22.39
N VAL A 220 -7.42 -1.74 22.79
CA VAL A 220 -7.04 -1.37 24.17
C VAL A 220 -7.47 0.06 24.50
N ILE A 221 -7.37 1.00 23.54
CA ILE A 221 -7.90 2.36 23.69
C ILE A 221 -9.43 2.32 23.79
N LEU A 222 -10.10 1.57 22.91
CA LEU A 222 -11.56 1.43 22.88
C LEU A 222 -12.11 0.95 24.22
N GLN A 223 -11.54 -0.13 24.78
CA GLN A 223 -11.88 -0.65 26.11
C GLN A 223 -11.69 0.40 27.20
N LYS A 224 -10.47 0.92 27.37
CA LYS A 224 -10.13 1.86 28.46
C LYS A 224 -10.95 3.16 28.40
N LYS A 225 -11.19 3.69 27.19
CA LYS A 225 -11.69 5.05 26.99
C LYS A 225 -13.20 5.16 26.76
N TYR A 226 -13.80 4.17 26.08
CA TYR A 226 -15.21 4.24 25.64
C TYR A 226 -16.09 3.22 26.37
N TYR A 227 -15.53 2.06 26.75
CA TYR A 227 -16.23 1.04 27.54
C TYR A 227 -15.81 1.01 29.03
N HIS A 228 -14.85 1.87 29.41
CA HIS A 228 -14.32 2.02 30.77
C HIS A 228 -13.81 0.72 31.43
N ASP A 229 -13.34 -0.20 30.59
CA ASP A 229 -12.77 -1.50 30.98
C ASP A 229 -11.24 -1.47 30.83
N ASP A 230 -10.49 -1.69 31.90
CA ASP A 230 -9.02 -1.74 31.86
C ASP A 230 -8.50 -3.13 32.27
N GLN A 231 -8.39 -4.01 31.29
CA GLN A 231 -7.80 -5.35 31.41
C GLN A 231 -6.27 -5.33 31.69
N GLY A 232 -5.66 -4.15 31.80
CA GLY A 232 -4.25 -3.97 32.12
C GLY A 232 -3.29 -4.15 30.94
N PHE A 233 -2.03 -3.74 31.16
CA PHE A 233 -1.00 -3.74 30.11
C PHE A 233 -0.71 -5.13 29.54
N LEU A 234 -0.74 -6.18 30.36
CA LEU A 234 -0.43 -7.55 29.93
C LEU A 234 -1.46 -8.10 28.94
N ALA A 235 -2.75 -7.81 29.15
CA ALA A 235 -3.82 -8.23 28.23
C ALA A 235 -3.63 -7.59 26.86
N GLY A 236 -3.43 -6.27 26.82
CA GLY A 236 -3.15 -5.53 25.59
C GLY A 236 -1.86 -5.98 24.91
N PHE A 237 -0.81 -6.27 25.68
CA PHE A 237 0.47 -6.74 25.13
C PHE A 237 0.32 -8.09 24.44
N MET A 238 -0.36 -9.04 25.09
CA MET A 238 -0.62 -10.34 24.49
C MET A 238 -1.52 -10.23 23.26
N LEU A 239 -2.57 -9.40 23.27
CA LEU A 239 -3.44 -9.16 22.11
C LEU A 239 -2.70 -8.56 20.90
N VAL A 240 -1.77 -7.63 21.14
CA VAL A 240 -0.90 -7.06 20.10
C VAL A 240 0.13 -8.08 19.60
N LEU A 241 0.71 -8.87 20.50
CA LEU A 241 1.71 -9.88 20.18
C LEU A 241 1.13 -11.01 19.32
N THR A 242 -0.05 -11.53 19.69
CA THR A 242 -0.70 -12.65 19.00
C THR A 242 -1.19 -12.28 17.60
N THR A 243 -1.83 -11.12 17.45
CA THR A 243 -2.34 -10.64 16.15
C THR A 243 -1.22 -10.40 15.14
N GLN A 244 -0.10 -9.81 15.56
CA GLN A 244 1.06 -9.59 14.69
C GLN A 244 1.78 -10.91 14.33
N ILE A 245 2.04 -11.79 15.30
CA ILE A 245 2.80 -13.04 15.04
C ILE A 245 1.98 -14.05 14.21
N THR A 246 0.66 -14.13 14.41
CA THR A 246 -0.17 -15.12 13.70
C THR A 246 -0.16 -14.88 12.19
N GLY A 247 -0.16 -13.63 11.74
CA GLY A 247 0.00 -13.29 10.32
C GLY A 247 1.33 -13.77 9.73
N PHE A 248 2.43 -13.62 10.46
CA PHE A 248 3.75 -14.11 10.01
C PHE A 248 3.76 -15.62 9.71
N SER A 249 3.06 -16.41 10.53
CA SER A 249 3.00 -17.86 10.35
C SER A 249 2.35 -18.28 9.02
N LEU A 250 1.34 -17.53 8.56
CA LEU A 250 0.61 -17.77 7.32
C LEU A 250 1.45 -17.41 6.07
N ALA A 251 2.32 -16.40 6.17
CA ALA A 251 3.26 -16.03 5.10
C ALA A 251 4.16 -17.21 4.67
N GLY A 252 4.48 -18.12 5.60
CA GLY A 252 5.23 -19.35 5.30
C GLY A 252 4.53 -20.31 4.33
N VAL A 253 3.19 -20.32 4.29
CA VAL A 253 2.41 -21.09 3.31
C VAL A 253 2.35 -20.33 1.99
N LEU A 254 2.03 -19.04 2.05
CA LEU A 254 1.88 -18.14 0.90
C LEU A 254 3.16 -18.02 0.07
N ARG A 255 4.35 -18.11 0.69
CA ARG A 255 5.68 -18.03 0.06
C ARG A 255 5.83 -18.94 -1.18
N LYS A 256 5.16 -20.10 -1.23
CA LYS A 256 5.22 -20.98 -2.41
C LYS A 256 4.50 -20.41 -3.64
N PHE A 257 3.39 -19.71 -3.43
CA PHE A 257 2.50 -19.21 -4.49
C PHE A 257 2.72 -17.74 -4.83
N LEU A 258 3.12 -16.93 -3.85
CA LEU A 258 3.23 -15.46 -3.97
C LEU A 258 4.67 -14.92 -4.04
N VAL A 259 5.68 -15.74 -3.75
CA VAL A 259 7.10 -15.32 -3.79
C VAL A 259 7.86 -16.00 -4.93
N LYS A 260 7.83 -17.34 -5.02
CA LYS A 260 8.63 -18.09 -6.02
C LYS A 260 8.22 -17.86 -7.49
N PRO A 261 6.93 -17.76 -7.88
CA PRO A 261 6.55 -17.52 -9.28
C PRO A 261 6.93 -16.12 -9.78
N ALA A 262 7.38 -16.02 -11.03
CA ALA A 262 7.76 -14.75 -11.66
C ALA A 262 6.59 -13.75 -11.69
N HIS A 263 5.42 -14.19 -12.18
CA HIS A 263 4.19 -13.39 -12.37
C HIS A 263 3.67 -12.67 -11.12
N MET A 264 4.14 -13.04 -9.92
CA MET A 264 3.85 -12.33 -8.67
C MET A 264 4.87 -11.21 -8.48
N ILE A 265 4.64 -10.07 -9.14
CA ILE A 265 5.61 -8.98 -9.31
C ILE A 265 5.88 -8.22 -8.00
N TRP A 266 4.84 -7.89 -7.25
CA TRP A 266 4.82 -6.96 -6.11
C TRP A 266 5.41 -5.57 -6.47
N PRO A 267 4.66 -4.69 -7.17
CA PRO A 267 5.18 -3.41 -7.68
C PRO A 267 5.88 -2.51 -6.64
N ALA A 268 5.36 -2.41 -5.41
CA ALA A 268 6.02 -1.68 -4.31
C ALA A 268 7.45 -2.17 -3.99
N ASN A 269 7.73 -3.46 -4.20
CA ASN A 269 9.06 -4.00 -4.00
C ASN A 269 10.01 -3.58 -5.11
N LEU A 270 9.56 -3.47 -6.36
CA LEU A 270 10.41 -3.00 -7.46
C LEU A 270 10.89 -1.57 -7.23
N VAL A 271 10.02 -0.67 -6.75
CA VAL A 271 10.40 0.69 -6.35
C VAL A 271 11.45 0.67 -5.22
N THR A 272 11.32 -0.27 -4.28
CA THR A 272 12.28 -0.46 -3.18
C THR A 272 13.63 -1.02 -3.65
N VAL A 273 13.63 -1.98 -4.58
CA VAL A 273 14.87 -2.50 -5.22
C VAL A 273 15.58 -1.39 -5.99
N ALA A 274 14.83 -0.59 -6.77
CA ALA A 274 15.37 0.55 -7.51
C ALA A 274 16.01 1.59 -6.57
N LEU A 275 15.38 1.88 -5.42
CA LEU A 275 15.96 2.74 -4.40
C LEU A 275 17.31 2.18 -3.89
N PHE A 276 17.35 0.92 -3.41
CA PHE A 276 18.60 0.36 -2.90
C PHE A 276 19.71 0.28 -3.97
N ARG A 277 19.36 -0.06 -5.21
CA ARG A 277 20.29 -0.06 -6.34
C ARG A 277 20.90 1.33 -6.57
N THR A 278 20.07 2.36 -6.73
CA THR A 278 20.56 3.73 -6.99
C THR A 278 21.38 4.32 -5.84
N LEU A 279 21.16 3.86 -4.60
CA LEU A 279 21.94 4.25 -3.42
C LEU A 279 23.31 3.57 -3.33
N HIS A 280 23.47 2.35 -3.87
CA HIS A 280 24.72 1.57 -3.80
C HIS A 280 25.53 1.53 -5.12
N GLU A 281 24.94 1.93 -6.26
CA GLU A 281 25.50 1.84 -7.63
C GLU A 281 26.89 2.48 -7.79
N ARG A 282 27.21 3.54 -7.03
CA ARG A 282 28.53 4.20 -7.03
C ARG A 282 29.69 3.29 -6.61
N THR A 283 29.40 2.15 -5.98
CA THR A 283 30.40 1.13 -5.63
C THR A 283 30.86 0.36 -6.87
N PHE A 284 29.98 0.19 -7.87
CA PHE A 284 30.30 -0.46 -9.14
C PHE A 284 31.13 0.46 -10.05
N GLU A 285 30.73 1.73 -10.22
CA GLU A 285 31.45 2.71 -11.07
C GLU A 285 32.93 2.87 -10.70
N ARG A 286 33.30 2.67 -9.42
CA ARG A 286 34.70 2.74 -8.95
C ARG A 286 35.48 1.42 -9.04
N THR A 287 34.82 0.34 -9.44
CA THR A 287 35.39 -1.02 -9.53
C THR A 287 35.43 -1.51 -10.98
N SER A 288 34.42 -1.21 -11.79
CA SER A 288 34.34 -1.59 -13.20
C SER A 288 35.03 -0.57 -14.12
N GLN A 289 36.36 -0.43 -14.02
CA GLN A 289 37.16 0.29 -15.04
C GLN A 289 37.42 -0.60 -16.29
N ALA A 290 36.47 -1.47 -16.60
CA ALA A 290 36.39 -2.35 -17.76
C ALA A 290 34.94 -2.86 -17.90
N GLY A 291 34.45 -3.05 -19.13
CA GLY A 291 33.16 -3.67 -19.42
C GLY A 291 32.04 -2.68 -19.78
N TYR A 292 31.54 -2.81 -21.01
CA TYR A 292 30.39 -2.07 -21.56
C TYR A 292 29.07 -2.71 -21.09
N TYR A 293 28.21 -1.93 -20.42
CA TYR A 293 26.85 -2.33 -20.06
C TYR A 293 25.86 -1.18 -20.32
N ILE A 294 24.78 -1.45 -21.05
CA ILE A 294 23.82 -0.43 -21.46
C ILE A 294 22.82 -0.16 -20.33
N ALA A 295 23.00 0.96 -19.61
CA ALA A 295 21.96 1.50 -18.74
C ALA A 295 20.91 2.26 -19.58
N GLY A 296 19.63 1.91 -19.41
CA GLY A 296 18.54 2.34 -20.29
C GLY A 296 18.44 3.83 -20.62
N GLY A 297 18.01 4.11 -21.86
CA GLY A 297 17.84 5.46 -22.40
C GLY A 297 19.16 6.16 -22.70
N SER A 298 19.86 5.72 -23.74
CA SER A 298 21.09 6.33 -24.25
C SER A 298 20.81 7.14 -25.54
N THR A 299 20.16 8.29 -25.41
CA THR A 299 20.16 9.30 -26.47
C THR A 299 21.54 9.95 -26.54
N VAL A 300 22.38 9.44 -27.45
CA VAL A 300 23.71 10.01 -27.71
C VAL A 300 23.52 11.37 -28.39
N GLY A 301 23.84 12.45 -27.65
CA GLY A 301 23.94 13.78 -28.23
C GLY A 301 25.11 13.85 -29.20
N LEU A 302 24.91 14.53 -30.34
CA LEU A 302 25.88 14.63 -31.45
C LEU A 302 27.24 15.28 -31.10
N ASP A 303 27.36 15.85 -29.90
CA ASP A 303 28.57 16.55 -29.40
C ASP A 303 29.34 15.74 -28.33
N GLY A 304 29.04 14.45 -28.18
CA GLY A 304 29.79 13.51 -27.31
C GLY A 304 29.69 13.73 -25.79
N SER A 305 29.26 14.90 -25.33
CA SER A 305 29.19 15.23 -23.90
C SER A 305 27.99 14.56 -23.22
N SER A 306 28.20 13.39 -22.61
CA SER A 306 27.20 12.71 -21.77
C SER A 306 27.03 13.41 -20.40
N GLN A 307 26.56 14.65 -20.40
CA GLN A 307 26.19 15.46 -19.23
C GLN A 307 24.88 14.98 -18.56
N ARG A 308 24.70 13.66 -18.41
CA ARG A 308 23.53 13.08 -17.73
C ARG A 308 23.68 13.36 -16.22
N MET A 309 22.80 14.20 -15.67
CA MET A 309 22.85 14.55 -14.24
C MET A 309 22.83 13.29 -13.36
N GLY A 310 23.89 13.08 -12.59
CA GLY A 310 24.01 11.90 -11.73
C GLY A 310 22.83 11.79 -10.75
N ARG A 311 22.25 10.58 -10.64
CA ARG A 311 20.95 10.31 -9.98
C ARG A 311 20.77 11.01 -8.62
N MET A 312 21.80 11.02 -7.77
CA MET A 312 21.78 11.67 -6.46
C MET A 312 21.71 13.22 -6.52
N ARG A 313 22.24 13.89 -7.55
CA ARG A 313 22.07 15.35 -7.74
C ARG A 313 20.62 15.68 -8.10
N TYR A 314 20.04 14.92 -9.04
CA TYR A 314 18.63 15.07 -9.41
C TYR A 314 17.70 14.84 -8.21
N PHE A 315 17.93 13.77 -7.43
CA PHE A 315 17.24 13.52 -6.16
C PHE A 315 17.34 14.70 -5.19
N GLY A 316 18.54 15.29 -5.03
CA GLY A 316 18.74 16.48 -4.19
C GLY A 316 17.93 17.69 -4.65
N TYR A 317 17.91 17.99 -5.95
CA TYR A 317 17.12 19.09 -6.51
C TYR A 317 15.61 18.86 -6.34
N VAL A 318 15.10 17.66 -6.63
CA VAL A 318 13.69 17.31 -6.44
C VAL A 318 13.30 17.35 -4.96
N THR A 319 14.17 16.89 -4.06
CA THR A 319 13.93 16.95 -2.60
C THR A 319 13.86 18.40 -2.11
N ALA A 320 14.76 19.28 -2.57
CA ALA A 320 14.75 20.70 -2.22
C ALA A 320 13.51 21.41 -2.78
N ALA A 321 13.14 21.16 -4.04
CA ALA A 321 11.94 21.70 -4.67
C ALA A 321 10.66 21.22 -3.95
N SER A 322 10.57 19.93 -3.64
CA SER A 322 9.45 19.35 -2.89
C SER A 322 9.37 19.88 -1.46
N PHE A 323 10.50 20.09 -0.78
CA PHE A 323 10.53 20.70 0.56
C PHE A 323 9.97 22.12 0.53
N VAL A 324 10.40 22.95 -0.43
CA VAL A 324 9.87 24.31 -0.62
C VAL A 324 8.39 24.28 -0.99
N TRP A 325 7.99 23.41 -1.94
CA TRP A 325 6.60 23.30 -2.37
C TRP A 325 5.66 22.90 -1.23
N TYR A 326 6.08 22.01 -0.32
CA TYR A 326 5.23 21.50 0.76
C TYR A 326 4.63 22.60 1.65
N TRP A 327 5.35 23.71 1.85
CA TRP A 327 4.86 24.89 2.60
C TRP A 327 3.68 25.60 1.92
N PHE A 328 3.55 25.52 0.59
CA PHE A 328 2.49 26.21 -0.14
C PHE A 328 1.09 25.66 0.19
N PRO A 329 0.77 24.37 -0.03
CA PRO A 329 -0.55 23.84 0.32
C PRO A 329 -0.71 23.58 1.83
N ASN A 330 0.35 23.40 2.61
CA ASN A 330 0.18 23.10 4.05
C ASN A 330 0.19 24.33 4.97
N TYR A 331 0.66 25.50 4.51
CA TYR A 331 0.80 26.69 5.37
C TYR A 331 0.47 28.01 4.68
N ILE A 332 1.01 28.29 3.49
CA ILE A 332 0.90 29.62 2.84
C ILE A 332 -0.48 29.82 2.20
N PHE A 333 -0.99 28.81 1.49
CA PHE A 333 -2.31 28.86 0.83
C PHE A 333 -3.02 27.50 0.89
N PRO A 334 -3.68 27.18 2.03
CA PRO A 334 -4.28 25.86 2.27
C PRO A 334 -5.28 25.37 1.23
N THR A 335 -5.93 26.27 0.48
CA THR A 335 -6.88 25.93 -0.59
C THR A 335 -6.25 25.13 -1.73
N LEU A 336 -4.92 25.14 -1.88
CA LEU A 336 -4.21 24.29 -2.84
C LEU A 336 -4.28 22.78 -2.54
N THR A 337 -4.64 22.38 -1.31
CA THR A 337 -4.88 20.96 -0.97
C THR A 337 -6.07 20.38 -1.72
N ALA A 338 -7.15 21.15 -1.87
CA ALA A 338 -8.39 20.72 -2.52
C ALA A 338 -9.09 21.93 -3.20
N PHE A 339 -8.60 22.32 -4.37
CA PHE A 339 -9.18 23.39 -5.17
C PHE A 339 -10.38 22.88 -5.97
N SER A 340 -11.57 23.06 -5.42
CA SER A 340 -12.83 22.84 -6.15
C SER A 340 -13.12 24.03 -7.07
N VAL A 341 -12.87 23.84 -8.37
CA VAL A 341 -13.07 24.86 -9.40
C VAL A 341 -14.53 25.35 -9.42
N LEU A 342 -15.48 24.44 -9.22
CA LEU A 342 -16.90 24.71 -9.32
C LEU A 342 -17.45 25.43 -8.08
N CYS A 343 -17.07 25.01 -6.87
CA CYS A 343 -17.39 25.77 -5.65
C CYS A 343 -16.81 27.19 -5.67
N TRP A 344 -15.65 27.42 -6.31
CA TRP A 344 -15.07 28.75 -6.42
C TRP A 344 -15.89 29.68 -7.33
N ILE A 345 -16.54 29.15 -8.38
CA ILE A 345 -17.42 29.91 -9.28
C ILE A 345 -18.75 30.30 -8.60
N LYS A 346 -19.31 29.44 -7.74
CA LYS A 346 -20.55 29.72 -7.01
C LYS A 346 -20.56 29.08 -5.62
N PRO A 347 -20.01 29.74 -4.59
CA PRO A 347 -19.81 29.15 -3.27
C PRO A 347 -21.11 28.85 -2.52
N ASP A 348 -22.14 29.68 -2.68
CA ASP A 348 -23.41 29.56 -1.94
C ASP A 348 -24.35 28.44 -2.46
N ASN A 349 -23.93 27.66 -3.46
CA ASN A 349 -24.76 26.61 -4.06
C ASN A 349 -24.56 25.26 -3.36
N ILE A 350 -25.50 24.89 -2.49
CA ILE A 350 -25.50 23.63 -1.72
C ILE A 350 -25.31 22.39 -2.62
N VAL A 351 -25.97 22.34 -3.78
CA VAL A 351 -25.83 21.21 -4.73
C VAL A 351 -24.40 21.13 -5.29
N LEU A 352 -23.77 22.28 -5.53
CA LEU A 352 -22.39 22.33 -6.02
C LEU A 352 -21.40 21.94 -4.91
N ALA A 353 -21.66 22.36 -3.66
CA ALA A 353 -20.88 21.93 -2.49
C ALA A 353 -21.00 20.42 -2.22
N GLN A 354 -22.20 19.83 -2.39
CA GLN A 354 -22.42 18.38 -2.25
C GLN A 354 -21.69 17.56 -3.33
N LEU A 355 -21.74 17.99 -4.59
CA LEU A 355 -21.12 17.28 -5.71
C LEU A 355 -19.60 17.51 -5.80
N THR A 356 -19.14 18.72 -5.50
CA THR A 356 -17.79 19.20 -5.87
C THR A 356 -16.97 19.73 -4.69
N GLY A 357 -17.54 19.84 -3.48
CA GLY A 357 -16.82 20.30 -2.29
C GLY A 357 -15.85 19.26 -1.71
N SER A 358 -14.96 19.70 -0.82
CA SER A 358 -14.02 18.83 -0.09
C SER A 358 -14.70 17.87 0.89
N ASN A 359 -15.89 18.24 1.37
CA ASN A 359 -16.77 17.41 2.21
C ASN A 359 -17.90 16.79 1.36
N GLY A 360 -17.74 16.76 0.04
CA GLY A 360 -18.67 16.22 -0.93
C GLY A 360 -18.00 15.16 -1.81
N LEU A 361 -18.57 14.90 -2.98
CA LEU A 361 -18.13 13.82 -3.88
C LEU A 361 -16.89 14.16 -4.75
N GLY A 362 -16.31 15.35 -4.57
CA GLY A 362 -15.04 15.76 -5.19
C GLY A 362 -15.04 15.90 -6.71
N ILE A 363 -16.20 15.96 -7.36
CA ILE A 363 -16.31 16.09 -8.82
C ILE A 363 -15.63 17.38 -9.29
N GLY A 364 -14.56 17.26 -10.09
CA GLY A 364 -13.81 18.40 -10.62
C GLY A 364 -12.90 19.10 -9.59
N THR A 365 -12.64 18.50 -8.43
CA THR A 365 -11.68 19.02 -7.45
C THR A 365 -10.26 18.65 -7.84
N LEU A 366 -9.37 19.65 -7.88
CA LEU A 366 -7.95 19.48 -8.16
C LEU A 366 -7.14 19.58 -6.86
N SER A 367 -6.17 18.70 -6.67
CA SER A 367 -5.20 18.80 -5.58
C SER A 367 -3.82 19.16 -6.14
N PHE A 368 -3.18 20.16 -5.53
CA PHE A 368 -1.79 20.52 -5.79
C PHE A 368 -0.86 20.07 -4.65
N ASP A 369 -1.40 19.30 -3.70
CA ASP A 369 -0.65 18.65 -2.63
C ASP A 369 -0.44 17.16 -2.93
N TRP A 370 0.82 16.73 -2.85
CA TRP A 370 1.19 15.34 -3.06
C TRP A 370 0.70 14.43 -1.92
N ALA A 371 0.64 14.91 -0.68
CA ALA A 371 0.17 14.10 0.45
C ALA A 371 -1.34 13.79 0.32
N THR A 372 -2.15 14.80 0.02
CA THR A 372 -3.57 14.66 -0.31
C THR A 372 -3.76 13.75 -1.53
N SER A 373 -3.02 13.99 -2.62
CA SER A 373 -3.13 13.21 -3.87
C SER A 373 -2.71 11.74 -3.72
N THR A 374 -1.81 11.41 -2.79
CA THR A 374 -1.35 10.03 -2.55
C THR A 374 -2.00 9.33 -1.36
N SER A 375 -2.93 10.00 -0.67
CA SER A 375 -3.60 9.48 0.53
C SER A 375 -4.45 8.22 0.29
N ALA A 376 -5.08 8.11 -0.88
CA ALA A 376 -5.95 6.98 -1.24
C ALA A 376 -5.30 5.95 -2.16
N LEU A 377 -4.23 6.33 -2.89
CA LEU A 377 -3.58 5.50 -3.90
C LEU A 377 -2.13 5.95 -4.12
N ALA A 378 -1.23 5.02 -4.45
CA ALA A 378 0.16 5.32 -4.81
C ALA A 378 0.36 5.27 -6.35
N PRO A 379 0.15 6.38 -7.09
CA PRO A 379 0.11 6.38 -8.56
C PRO A 379 1.47 6.16 -9.23
N LEU A 380 2.58 6.21 -8.49
CA LEU A 380 3.92 5.84 -8.98
C LEU A 380 4.26 4.36 -8.77
N VAL A 381 3.34 3.60 -8.15
CA VAL A 381 3.58 2.20 -7.71
C VAL A 381 2.52 1.27 -8.25
N THR A 382 1.25 1.67 -8.25
CA THR A 382 0.14 0.92 -8.85
C THR A 382 0.26 0.90 -10.38
N PRO A 383 0.17 -0.25 -11.07
CA PRO A 383 0.21 -0.31 -12.53
C PRO A 383 -0.90 0.52 -13.20
N TRP A 384 -0.60 1.18 -14.32
CA TRP A 384 -1.54 2.07 -15.04
C TRP A 384 -2.92 1.46 -15.27
N TRP A 385 -2.97 0.22 -15.77
CA TRP A 385 -4.23 -0.48 -16.05
C TRP A 385 -5.09 -0.65 -14.79
N ALA A 386 -4.46 -0.86 -13.63
CA ALA A 386 -5.17 -0.97 -12.35
C ALA A 386 -5.68 0.40 -11.89
N GLN A 387 -4.90 1.48 -12.09
CA GLN A 387 -5.37 2.85 -11.83
C GLN A 387 -6.63 3.19 -12.65
N VAL A 388 -6.64 2.83 -13.94
CA VAL A 388 -7.81 3.05 -14.82
C VAL A 388 -9.04 2.27 -14.33
N ASN A 389 -8.88 1.02 -13.89
CA ASN A 389 -9.99 0.24 -13.32
C ASN A 389 -10.51 0.84 -12.01
N ILE A 390 -9.62 1.28 -11.11
CA ILE A 390 -9.99 1.97 -9.86
C ILE A 390 -10.73 3.27 -10.18
N LEU A 391 -10.27 4.05 -11.15
CA LEU A 391 -10.90 5.30 -11.57
C LEU A 391 -12.29 5.08 -12.16
N ILE A 392 -12.47 4.08 -13.03
CA ILE A 392 -13.80 3.73 -13.60
C ILE A 392 -14.75 3.31 -12.49
N GLY A 393 -14.30 2.48 -11.55
CA GLY A 393 -15.10 2.08 -10.37
C GLY A 393 -15.47 3.28 -9.50
N PHE A 394 -14.52 4.17 -9.21
CA PHE A 394 -14.76 5.40 -8.44
C PHE A 394 -15.77 6.32 -9.11
N VAL A 395 -15.63 6.58 -10.42
CA VAL A 395 -16.57 7.41 -11.19
C VAL A 395 -17.97 6.80 -11.20
N ALA A 396 -18.10 5.50 -11.46
CA ALA A 396 -19.39 4.82 -11.46
C ALA A 396 -20.09 4.90 -10.08
N VAL A 397 -19.35 4.69 -9.00
CA VAL A 397 -19.90 4.65 -7.64
C VAL A 397 -20.14 6.06 -7.08
N ALA A 398 -19.08 6.88 -7.00
CA ALA A 398 -19.12 8.17 -6.32
C ALA A 398 -19.72 9.29 -7.18
N TRP A 399 -19.59 9.24 -8.51
CA TRP A 399 -20.06 10.33 -9.39
C TRP A 399 -21.36 10.01 -10.15
N VAL A 400 -21.81 8.74 -10.16
CA VAL A 400 -23.10 8.36 -10.77
C VAL A 400 -24.04 7.74 -9.74
N ILE A 401 -23.70 6.58 -9.15
CA ILE A 401 -24.65 5.83 -8.30
C ILE A 401 -25.01 6.60 -7.02
N ALA A 402 -24.05 7.20 -6.33
CA ALA A 402 -24.31 7.95 -5.10
C ALA A 402 -25.18 9.22 -5.32
N PRO A 403 -24.90 10.11 -6.30
CA PRO A 403 -25.82 11.18 -6.68
C PRO A 403 -27.21 10.71 -7.07
N VAL A 404 -27.32 9.62 -7.85
CA VAL A 404 -28.62 9.07 -8.25
C VAL A 404 -29.41 8.58 -7.04
N ALA A 405 -28.79 7.82 -6.13
CA ALA A 405 -29.42 7.37 -4.90
C ALA A 405 -29.91 8.55 -4.03
N TYR A 406 -29.05 9.56 -3.83
CA TYR A 406 -29.36 10.74 -3.02
C TYR A 406 -30.50 11.59 -3.61
N TYR A 407 -30.40 11.98 -4.88
CA TYR A 407 -31.40 12.84 -5.50
C TYR A 407 -32.71 12.11 -5.83
N ALA A 408 -32.70 10.79 -5.99
CA ALA A 408 -33.91 9.97 -6.04
C ALA A 408 -34.58 9.73 -4.66
N ASN A 409 -33.94 10.13 -3.55
CA ASN A 409 -34.36 9.82 -2.17
C ASN A 409 -34.43 8.31 -1.88
N LEU A 410 -33.49 7.53 -2.40
CA LEU A 410 -33.37 6.11 -2.04
C LEU A 410 -33.02 6.00 -0.55
N TRP A 411 -33.73 5.15 0.19
CA TRP A 411 -33.57 4.95 1.65
C TRP A 411 -33.72 6.23 2.50
N ASP A 412 -34.52 7.20 2.04
CA ASP A 412 -34.75 8.50 2.71
C ASP A 412 -33.48 9.35 2.89
N SER A 413 -32.51 9.11 2.01
CA SER A 413 -31.18 9.72 2.01
C SER A 413 -31.13 11.25 2.12
N LYS A 414 -32.18 11.97 1.71
CA LYS A 414 -32.25 13.44 1.85
C LYS A 414 -32.40 13.94 3.29
N MET A 415 -32.73 13.06 4.24
CA MET A 415 -32.68 13.37 5.67
C MET A 415 -31.24 13.46 6.21
N PHE A 416 -30.25 12.96 5.45
CA PHE A 416 -28.86 12.84 5.89
C PHE A 416 -27.91 13.66 4.97
N PRO A 417 -26.66 13.92 5.42
CA PRO A 417 -25.60 14.39 4.53
C PRO A 417 -25.32 13.38 3.41
N ILE A 418 -24.95 13.86 2.21
CA ILE A 418 -24.63 13.00 1.06
C ILE A 418 -23.40 12.11 1.27
N LEU A 419 -22.52 12.50 2.20
CA LEU A 419 -21.31 11.78 2.60
C LEU A 419 -21.04 12.12 4.06
N THR A 420 -20.98 11.09 4.93
CA THR A 420 -20.62 11.21 6.34
C THR A 420 -20.16 9.84 6.87
N ALA A 421 -19.83 9.76 8.15
CA ALA A 421 -19.64 8.53 8.91
C ALA A 421 -20.41 8.56 10.25
N GLU A 422 -21.21 9.60 10.49
CA GLU A 422 -22.12 9.68 11.63
C GLU A 422 -23.34 8.77 11.38
N LEU A 423 -23.93 8.29 12.47
CA LEU A 423 -25.10 7.39 12.45
C LEU A 423 -26.32 8.17 12.93
N PHE A 424 -27.49 7.88 12.37
CA PHE A 424 -28.69 8.68 12.53
C PHE A 424 -29.90 7.85 12.95
N LYS A 425 -30.94 8.53 13.41
CA LYS A 425 -32.31 8.01 13.52
C LYS A 425 -33.08 8.23 12.21
N GLU A 426 -34.30 7.71 12.18
CA GLU A 426 -35.26 7.92 11.08
C GLU A 426 -35.72 9.40 10.94
N ASP A 427 -35.56 10.22 11.97
CA ASP A 427 -35.88 11.66 11.97
C ASP A 427 -34.72 12.57 11.51
N GLY A 428 -33.58 11.99 11.11
CA GLY A 428 -32.37 12.73 10.72
C GLY A 428 -31.50 13.21 11.89
N THR A 429 -31.88 12.98 13.15
CA THR A 429 -31.05 13.35 14.31
C THR A 429 -29.90 12.35 14.53
N PRO A 430 -28.74 12.78 15.06
CA PRO A 430 -27.63 11.88 15.39
C PRO A 430 -28.04 10.82 16.43
N TYR A 431 -27.62 9.59 16.19
CA TYR A 431 -27.97 8.42 17.00
C TYR A 431 -27.07 8.33 18.24
N ASP A 432 -27.66 8.47 19.45
CA ASP A 432 -26.90 8.31 20.69
C ASP A 432 -26.72 6.83 21.03
N LYS A 433 -25.50 6.33 20.80
CA LYS A 433 -25.09 4.95 21.08
C LYS A 433 -25.29 4.56 22.56
N SER A 434 -25.25 5.50 23.50
CA SER A 434 -25.41 5.20 24.93
C SER A 434 -26.85 4.83 25.33
N MET A 435 -27.85 5.28 24.57
CA MET A 435 -29.27 5.08 24.89
C MET A 435 -29.76 3.64 24.70
N VAL A 436 -29.03 2.83 23.91
CA VAL A 436 -29.38 1.44 23.58
C VAL A 436 -28.41 0.40 24.16
N MET A 437 -27.57 0.81 25.12
CA MET A 437 -26.61 -0.09 25.76
C MET A 437 -26.87 -0.22 27.26
N THR A 438 -26.54 -1.40 27.79
CA THR A 438 -26.55 -1.75 29.21
C THR A 438 -25.29 -2.56 29.47
N ASP A 439 -24.47 -2.13 30.43
CA ASP A 439 -23.21 -2.80 30.82
C ASP A 439 -22.30 -3.17 29.62
N ASN A 440 -22.17 -2.24 28.67
CA ASN A 440 -21.43 -2.35 27.40
C ASN A 440 -21.96 -3.40 26.39
N VAL A 441 -23.12 -4.00 26.64
CA VAL A 441 -23.84 -4.90 25.73
C VAL A 441 -25.04 -4.15 25.11
N LEU A 442 -25.45 -4.53 23.89
CA LEU A 442 -26.69 -4.04 23.28
C LEU A 442 -27.91 -4.51 24.07
N ASP A 443 -28.76 -3.57 24.45
CA ASP A 443 -30.02 -3.80 25.15
C ASP A 443 -31.16 -3.81 24.12
N VAL A 444 -31.78 -4.97 23.90
CA VAL A 444 -32.76 -5.16 22.81
C VAL A 444 -34.05 -4.39 23.08
N ASP A 445 -34.55 -4.39 24.32
CA ASP A 445 -35.76 -3.67 24.71
C ASP A 445 -35.56 -2.15 24.54
N LYS A 446 -34.39 -1.63 24.92
CA LYS A 446 -34.04 -0.22 24.64
C LYS A 446 -33.87 0.07 23.17
N TYR A 447 -33.29 -0.85 22.38
CA TYR A 447 -33.12 -0.68 20.94
C TYR A 447 -34.48 -0.59 20.22
N GLU A 448 -35.42 -1.51 20.53
CA GLU A 448 -36.78 -1.46 19.99
C GLU A 448 -37.54 -0.20 20.42
N ALA A 449 -37.33 0.29 21.65
CA ALA A 449 -37.93 1.54 22.13
C ALA A 449 -37.29 2.83 21.58
N TYR A 450 -36.00 2.82 21.22
CA TYR A 450 -35.26 3.99 20.73
C TYR A 450 -35.33 4.16 19.19
N GLY A 451 -35.62 3.07 18.48
CA GLY A 451 -35.80 3.01 17.03
C GLY A 451 -34.56 2.53 16.27
N PRO A 452 -34.74 2.09 15.00
CA PRO A 452 -33.67 1.49 14.22
C PRO A 452 -32.59 2.50 13.81
N LEU A 453 -31.34 2.01 13.75
CA LEU A 453 -30.20 2.82 13.35
C LEU A 453 -30.15 2.99 11.82
N ARG A 454 -30.04 4.24 11.36
CA ARG A 454 -29.86 4.61 9.95
C ARG A 454 -28.42 5.09 9.69
N MET A 455 -27.97 4.91 8.45
CA MET A 455 -26.71 5.43 7.91
C MET A 455 -26.98 6.11 6.58
N ASP A 456 -26.09 6.98 6.11
CA ASP A 456 -26.27 7.65 4.83
C ASP A 456 -26.13 6.69 3.63
N SER A 457 -26.66 7.11 2.48
CA SER A 457 -26.66 6.29 1.27
C SER A 457 -25.27 6.02 0.70
N PHE A 458 -24.29 6.90 0.91
CA PHE A 458 -22.93 6.68 0.40
C PHE A 458 -22.23 5.60 1.23
N PHE A 459 -22.32 5.68 2.57
CA PHE A 459 -21.77 4.66 3.46
C PHE A 459 -22.42 3.28 3.21
N ALA A 460 -23.75 3.23 3.07
CA ALA A 460 -24.48 2.00 2.72
C ALA A 460 -24.02 1.40 1.36
N LEU A 461 -23.81 2.24 0.34
CA LEU A 461 -23.27 1.80 -0.96
C LEU A 461 -21.85 1.23 -0.82
N THR A 462 -20.97 1.87 -0.05
CA THR A 462 -19.60 1.35 0.16
C THR A 462 -19.56 0.00 0.86
N TYR A 463 -20.47 -0.26 1.81
CA TYR A 463 -20.65 -1.59 2.41
C TYR A 463 -21.06 -2.63 1.37
N GLY A 464 -22.10 -2.36 0.58
CA GLY A 464 -22.59 -3.27 -0.46
C GLY A 464 -21.52 -3.61 -1.50
N ILE A 465 -20.74 -2.61 -1.93
CA ILE A 465 -19.62 -2.78 -2.86
C ILE A 465 -18.44 -3.52 -2.20
N GLY A 466 -18.23 -3.36 -0.90
CA GLY A 466 -17.24 -4.15 -0.14
C GLY A 466 -17.55 -5.65 -0.16
N PHE A 467 -18.81 -6.05 0.09
CA PHE A 467 -19.24 -7.45 -0.03
C PHE A 467 -19.12 -7.98 -1.46
N ALA A 468 -19.49 -7.16 -2.46
CA ALA A 468 -19.34 -7.52 -3.88
C ALA A 468 -17.86 -7.68 -4.29
N GLY A 469 -16.97 -6.80 -3.82
CA GLY A 469 -15.53 -6.85 -4.11
C GLY A 469 -14.84 -8.07 -3.50
N LEU A 470 -15.21 -8.47 -2.28
CA LEU A 470 -14.67 -9.68 -1.64
C LEU A 470 -15.12 -10.97 -2.34
N THR A 471 -16.40 -11.07 -2.72
CA THR A 471 -16.91 -12.22 -3.47
C THR A 471 -16.34 -12.26 -4.90
N ALA A 472 -16.28 -11.12 -5.60
CA ALA A 472 -15.65 -11.01 -6.91
C ALA A 472 -14.15 -11.36 -6.87
N THR A 473 -13.42 -11.04 -5.80
CA THR A 473 -12.01 -11.44 -5.61
C THR A 473 -11.86 -12.96 -5.61
N LEU A 474 -12.72 -13.68 -4.86
CA LEU A 474 -12.71 -15.14 -4.85
C LEU A 474 -13.06 -15.72 -6.24
N THR A 475 -14.12 -15.22 -6.88
CA THR A 475 -14.57 -15.70 -8.19
C THR A 475 -13.53 -15.42 -9.28
N HIS A 476 -12.92 -14.23 -9.31
CA HIS A 476 -11.88 -13.87 -10.27
C HIS A 476 -10.66 -14.79 -10.14
N VAL A 477 -10.13 -14.96 -8.94
CA VAL A 477 -8.98 -15.86 -8.70
C VAL A 477 -9.32 -17.31 -9.02
N ALA A 478 -10.52 -17.79 -8.69
CA ALA A 478 -10.95 -19.15 -8.98
C ALA A 478 -11.12 -19.44 -10.49
N LEU A 479 -11.56 -18.45 -11.28
CA LEU A 479 -11.77 -18.60 -12.73
C LEU A 479 -10.48 -18.39 -13.54
N TYR A 480 -9.74 -17.31 -13.26
CA TYR A 480 -8.56 -16.91 -14.05
C TYR A 480 -7.29 -17.65 -13.60
N HIS A 481 -7.02 -17.69 -12.30
CA HIS A 481 -5.81 -18.31 -11.73
C HIS A 481 -6.04 -19.72 -11.16
N GLY A 482 -7.28 -20.22 -11.17
CA GLY A 482 -7.62 -21.52 -10.58
C GLY A 482 -6.94 -22.72 -11.26
N LYS A 483 -6.48 -22.58 -12.51
CA LYS A 483 -5.62 -23.57 -13.17
C LYS A 483 -4.19 -23.46 -12.65
N ASP A 484 -3.59 -22.29 -12.77
CA ASP A 484 -2.23 -21.96 -12.31
C ASP A 484 -2.00 -22.39 -10.85
N ILE A 485 -2.96 -22.13 -9.95
CA ILE A 485 -2.91 -22.53 -8.54
C ILE A 485 -2.90 -24.05 -8.39
N ARG A 486 -3.74 -24.79 -9.14
CA ARG A 486 -3.78 -26.26 -9.10
C ARG A 486 -2.51 -26.88 -9.66
N ASP A 487 -1.98 -26.31 -10.73
CA ASP A 487 -0.78 -26.82 -11.37
C ASP A 487 0.50 -26.41 -10.63
N GLN A 488 0.53 -25.26 -9.96
CA GLN A 488 1.55 -24.94 -8.93
C GLN A 488 1.44 -25.84 -7.70
N TRP A 489 0.22 -26.23 -7.27
CA TRP A 489 0.04 -27.18 -6.16
C TRP A 489 0.58 -28.57 -6.50
N ARG A 490 0.48 -28.99 -7.77
CA ARG A 490 1.10 -30.22 -8.31
C ARG A 490 2.60 -30.06 -8.51
N ALA A 491 3.05 -28.95 -9.11
CA ALA A 491 4.45 -28.62 -9.37
C ALA A 491 5.24 -28.28 -8.10
N ALA A 492 4.58 -28.08 -6.95
CA ALA A 492 5.24 -28.11 -5.64
C ALA A 492 5.95 -29.45 -5.34
N ILE A 493 5.72 -30.49 -6.16
CA ILE A 493 6.39 -31.80 -6.17
C ILE A 493 7.42 -31.91 -7.33
N SER A 494 7.40 -31.01 -8.32
CA SER A 494 8.24 -31.06 -9.53
C SER A 494 8.88 -29.69 -9.83
N MET A 495 10.19 -29.57 -9.57
CA MET A 495 10.98 -28.32 -9.62
C MET A 495 11.24 -27.80 -11.05
N LYS A 496 10.23 -27.75 -11.92
CA LYS A 496 10.43 -27.61 -13.37
C LYS A 496 10.40 -26.18 -13.93
N ASP A 497 9.80 -25.23 -13.21
CA ASP A 497 9.77 -23.80 -13.57
C ASP A 497 10.34 -22.94 -12.44
N HIS A 498 11.57 -22.49 -12.61
CA HIS A 498 12.26 -21.57 -11.70
C HIS A 498 12.90 -20.41 -12.45
N ASP A 499 12.27 -19.24 -12.35
CA ASP A 499 12.81 -17.92 -12.72
C ASP A 499 14.26 -17.74 -12.24
N ILE A 500 15.07 -16.93 -12.93
CA ILE A 500 16.48 -16.76 -12.57
C ILE A 500 16.68 -16.27 -11.12
N HIS A 501 15.76 -15.50 -10.55
CA HIS A 501 15.83 -15.13 -9.13
C HIS A 501 15.50 -16.32 -8.21
N SER A 502 14.65 -17.25 -8.62
CA SER A 502 14.48 -18.54 -7.94
C SER A 502 15.70 -19.44 -8.08
N ARG A 503 16.34 -19.53 -9.25
CA ARG A 503 17.61 -20.26 -9.46
C ARG A 503 18.71 -19.76 -8.52
N MET A 504 18.96 -18.44 -8.48
CA MET A 504 19.93 -17.83 -7.56
C MET A 504 19.61 -18.10 -6.08
N MET A 505 18.32 -18.10 -5.71
CA MET A 505 17.91 -18.30 -4.32
C MET A 505 18.07 -19.74 -3.81
N LEU A 506 18.46 -20.71 -4.65
CA LEU A 506 18.75 -22.09 -4.23
C LEU A 506 20.03 -22.21 -3.38
N GLU A 507 21.02 -21.34 -3.60
CA GLU A 507 22.27 -21.29 -2.80
C GLU A 507 21.97 -20.93 -1.33
N TYR A 508 20.88 -20.21 -1.09
CA TYR A 508 20.46 -19.80 0.25
C TYR A 508 19.61 -20.86 0.95
N LYS A 509 20.14 -21.40 2.05
CA LYS A 509 19.43 -22.34 2.95
C LYS A 509 18.08 -21.77 3.37
N GLU A 510 17.00 -22.28 2.77
CA GLU A 510 15.63 -21.84 3.03
C GLU A 510 15.23 -22.02 4.51
N VAL A 511 14.22 -21.27 4.95
CA VAL A 511 13.54 -21.49 6.23
C VAL A 511 12.73 -22.79 6.14
N PRO A 512 12.92 -23.77 7.03
CA PRO A 512 12.11 -24.99 7.06
C PRO A 512 10.63 -24.68 7.33
N GLN A 513 9.70 -25.38 6.68
CA GLN A 513 8.25 -25.16 6.89
C GLN A 513 7.84 -25.34 8.37
N TRP A 514 8.55 -26.19 9.12
CA TRP A 514 8.27 -26.41 10.54
C TRP A 514 8.53 -25.17 11.41
N TRP A 515 9.39 -24.22 11.01
CA TRP A 515 9.55 -22.95 11.74
C TRP A 515 8.25 -22.15 11.74
N TYR A 516 7.58 -22.05 10.57
CA TYR A 516 6.28 -21.40 10.46
C TYR A 516 5.17 -22.19 11.15
N ALA A 517 5.20 -23.53 11.09
CA ALA A 517 4.21 -24.37 11.77
C ALA A 517 4.32 -24.28 13.30
N THR A 518 5.54 -24.31 13.86
CA THR A 518 5.77 -24.07 15.30
C THR A 518 5.33 -22.67 15.69
N LEU A 519 5.62 -21.65 14.86
CA LEU A 519 5.17 -20.28 15.13
C LEU A 519 3.63 -20.18 15.12
N PHE A 520 2.94 -20.82 14.17
CA PHE A 520 1.47 -20.88 14.14
C PHE A 520 0.90 -21.55 15.39
N LEU A 521 1.44 -22.72 15.79
CA LEU A 521 0.94 -23.44 16.97
C LEU A 521 1.16 -22.65 18.26
N VAL A 522 2.31 -21.99 18.42
CA VAL A 522 2.59 -21.12 19.57
C VAL A 522 1.69 -19.87 19.54
N SER A 523 1.53 -19.22 18.38
CA SER A 523 0.69 -18.02 18.27
C SER A 523 -0.78 -18.34 18.47
N LEU A 524 -1.28 -19.49 18.00
CA LEU A 524 -2.64 -19.98 18.22
C LEU A 524 -2.88 -20.30 19.70
N ALA A 525 -1.95 -21.00 20.37
CA ALA A 525 -2.05 -21.30 21.80
C ALA A 525 -2.07 -20.01 22.65
N LEU A 526 -1.20 -19.04 22.34
CA LEU A 526 -1.20 -17.72 22.98
C LEU A 526 -2.45 -16.91 22.65
N SER A 527 -2.98 -17.01 21.42
CA SER A 527 -4.23 -16.34 21.03
C SER A 527 -5.41 -16.88 21.82
N ILE A 528 -5.56 -18.21 21.90
CA ILE A 528 -6.61 -18.87 22.69
C ILE A 528 -6.46 -18.50 24.18
N PHE A 529 -5.25 -18.55 24.73
CA PHE A 529 -4.99 -18.14 26.11
C PHE A 529 -5.40 -16.69 26.36
N THR A 530 -5.01 -15.76 25.49
CA THR A 530 -5.35 -14.33 25.62
C THR A 530 -6.85 -14.11 25.55
N VAL A 531 -7.49 -14.74 24.58
CA VAL A 531 -8.91 -14.59 24.28
C VAL A 531 -9.80 -15.15 25.39
N VAL A 532 -9.38 -16.25 26.04
CA VAL A 532 -10.09 -16.86 27.18
C VAL A 532 -9.74 -16.17 28.51
N CYS A 533 -8.47 -15.89 28.80
CA CYS A 533 -8.04 -15.36 30.11
C CYS A 533 -8.60 -13.97 30.43
N TRP A 534 -8.87 -13.16 29.39
CA TRP A 534 -9.45 -11.83 29.50
C TRP A 534 -10.83 -11.71 28.84
N ASN A 535 -11.51 -12.84 28.59
CA ASN A 535 -12.89 -12.94 28.08
C ASN A 535 -13.21 -12.12 26.81
N TYR A 536 -12.23 -11.78 25.98
CA TYR A 536 -12.41 -10.97 24.78
C TYR A 536 -13.43 -11.58 23.79
N LEU A 537 -13.42 -12.91 23.66
CA LEU A 537 -14.19 -13.67 22.67
C LEU A 537 -14.21 -15.16 23.10
N PRO A 538 -15.22 -15.97 22.73
CA PRO A 538 -15.11 -17.42 22.84
C PRO A 538 -14.04 -18.02 21.89
N TRP A 539 -13.23 -18.95 22.40
CA TRP A 539 -12.08 -19.53 21.68
C TRP A 539 -12.42 -20.17 20.32
N TYR A 540 -13.64 -20.67 20.13
CA TYR A 540 -14.07 -21.28 18.87
C TYR A 540 -14.33 -20.23 17.77
N TYR A 541 -14.79 -19.02 18.13
CA TYR A 541 -14.93 -17.92 17.17
C TYR A 541 -13.57 -17.36 16.71
N LEU A 542 -12.55 -17.41 17.56
CA LEU A 542 -11.16 -17.14 17.14
C LEU A 542 -10.74 -18.08 16.00
N ILE A 543 -11.03 -19.38 16.08
CA ILE A 543 -10.73 -20.36 15.02
C ILE A 543 -11.48 -20.00 13.72
N VAL A 544 -12.75 -19.58 13.81
CA VAL A 544 -13.52 -19.11 12.63
C VAL A 544 -12.88 -17.85 12.01
N SER A 545 -12.44 -16.87 12.80
CA SER A 545 -11.77 -15.68 12.27
C SER A 545 -10.46 -16.02 11.54
N LEU A 546 -9.67 -16.95 12.08
CA LEU A 546 -8.43 -17.41 11.47
C LEU A 546 -8.67 -18.27 10.22
N ALA A 547 -9.77 -19.01 10.15
CA ALA A 547 -10.18 -19.72 8.94
C ALA A 547 -10.57 -18.75 7.81
N ILE A 548 -11.28 -17.65 8.13
CA ILE A 548 -11.56 -16.58 7.17
C ILE A 548 -10.24 -15.95 6.67
N ALA A 549 -9.32 -15.62 7.57
CA ALA A 549 -8.00 -15.09 7.20
C ALA A 549 -7.24 -16.04 6.26
N PHE A 550 -7.23 -17.35 6.56
CA PHE A 550 -6.56 -18.36 5.75
C PHE A 550 -7.15 -18.49 4.33
N ILE A 551 -8.48 -18.49 4.21
CA ILE A 551 -9.19 -18.64 2.93
C ILE A 551 -8.93 -17.45 2.00
N PHE A 552 -8.98 -16.22 2.53
CA PHE A 552 -8.82 -15.01 1.72
C PHE A 552 -7.36 -14.65 1.42
N ALA A 553 -6.38 -15.12 2.21
CA ALA A 553 -4.99 -14.70 2.06
C ALA A 553 -4.36 -15.06 0.70
N LEU A 554 -4.66 -16.22 0.11
CA LEU A 554 -4.15 -16.52 -1.24
C LEU A 554 -4.84 -15.65 -2.31
N PRO A 555 -6.18 -15.56 -2.42
CA PRO A 555 -6.84 -14.70 -3.40
C PRO A 555 -6.50 -13.21 -3.28
N VAL A 556 -6.57 -12.64 -2.08
CA VAL A 556 -6.24 -11.23 -1.81
C VAL A 556 -4.76 -10.97 -2.10
N GLY A 557 -3.88 -11.94 -1.78
CA GLY A 557 -2.46 -11.86 -2.07
C GLY A 557 -2.09 -11.92 -3.55
N ILE A 558 -2.82 -12.68 -4.37
CA ILE A 558 -2.65 -12.66 -5.84
C ILE A 558 -3.03 -11.28 -6.39
N VAL A 559 -4.18 -10.74 -5.98
CA VAL A 559 -4.60 -9.39 -6.38
C VAL A 559 -3.57 -8.35 -5.95
N GLN A 560 -3.05 -8.40 -4.72
CA GLN A 560 -2.05 -7.46 -4.23
C GLN A 560 -0.70 -7.60 -4.96
N ALA A 561 -0.23 -8.82 -5.22
CA ALA A 561 1.04 -9.09 -5.91
C ALA A 561 1.06 -8.58 -7.36
N VAL A 562 -0.09 -8.48 -8.02
CA VAL A 562 -0.19 -8.03 -9.41
C VAL A 562 -0.65 -6.57 -9.53
N THR A 563 -1.62 -6.14 -8.70
CA THR A 563 -2.26 -4.79 -8.80
C THR A 563 -1.71 -3.76 -7.83
N ASN A 564 -0.94 -4.17 -6.83
CA ASN A 564 -0.57 -3.34 -5.67
C ASN A 564 -1.77 -2.87 -4.82
N GLN A 565 -2.96 -3.48 -4.95
CA GLN A 565 -4.16 -3.22 -4.13
C GLN A 565 -4.48 -4.38 -3.20
N GLN A 566 -4.88 -4.10 -1.96
CA GLN A 566 -5.24 -5.11 -0.96
C GLN A 566 -6.73 -4.99 -0.57
N PRO A 567 -7.63 -5.81 -1.14
CA PRO A 567 -9.01 -5.93 -0.69
C PRO A 567 -9.12 -6.19 0.83
N GLY A 568 -9.89 -5.35 1.54
CA GLY A 568 -9.99 -5.39 3.00
C GLY A 568 -11.10 -6.30 3.52
N LEU A 569 -10.78 -7.16 4.49
CA LEU A 569 -11.72 -8.13 5.07
C LEU A 569 -12.62 -7.55 6.18
N ASN A 570 -12.40 -6.30 6.61
CA ASN A 570 -13.13 -5.64 7.72
C ASN A 570 -14.63 -5.94 7.71
N VAL A 571 -15.28 -5.62 6.59
CA VAL A 571 -16.73 -5.70 6.39
C VAL A 571 -17.26 -7.12 6.62
N ILE A 572 -16.60 -8.15 6.06
CA ILE A 572 -17.07 -9.54 6.21
C ILE A 572 -16.77 -10.09 7.61
N THR A 573 -15.67 -9.68 8.25
CA THR A 573 -15.36 -10.15 9.60
C THR A 573 -16.29 -9.53 10.65
N GLU A 574 -16.61 -8.24 10.55
CA GLU A 574 -17.57 -7.54 11.40
C GLU A 574 -19.00 -8.09 11.25
N TYR A 575 -19.41 -8.39 10.01
CA TYR A 575 -20.71 -8.97 9.69
C TYR A 575 -20.87 -10.38 10.27
N VAL A 576 -19.89 -11.27 10.04
CA VAL A 576 -19.97 -12.68 10.50
C VAL A 576 -20.08 -12.77 12.02
N ILE A 577 -19.26 -12.03 12.77
CA ILE A 577 -19.37 -12.05 14.24
C ILE A 577 -20.60 -11.30 14.76
N GLY A 578 -21.07 -10.25 14.07
CA GLY A 578 -22.30 -9.54 14.43
C GLY A 578 -23.55 -10.44 14.42
N TYR A 579 -23.60 -11.42 13.51
CA TYR A 579 -24.65 -12.45 13.47
C TYR A 579 -24.44 -13.61 14.46
N LEU A 580 -23.18 -14.00 14.74
CA LEU A 580 -22.85 -15.12 15.63
C LEU A 580 -22.85 -14.74 17.12
N MET A 581 -22.56 -13.49 17.44
CA MET A 581 -22.57 -12.92 18.78
C MET A 581 -23.08 -11.47 18.71
N PRO A 582 -24.41 -11.27 18.56
CA PRO A 582 -25.00 -9.94 18.55
C PRO A 582 -24.73 -9.20 19.86
N GLY A 583 -24.67 -7.87 19.78
CA GLY A 583 -24.60 -6.98 20.94
C GLY A 583 -23.26 -6.90 21.69
N HIS A 584 -22.23 -7.64 21.30
CA HIS A 584 -20.94 -7.66 22.01
C HIS A 584 -19.84 -6.93 21.20
N PRO A 585 -19.60 -5.61 21.43
CA PRO A 585 -18.71 -4.81 20.58
C PRO A 585 -17.23 -5.20 20.71
N ILE A 586 -16.76 -5.49 21.92
CA ILE A 586 -15.36 -5.90 22.19
C ILE A 586 -15.04 -7.23 21.48
N ALA A 587 -15.98 -8.17 21.50
CA ALA A 587 -15.89 -9.43 20.78
C ALA A 587 -15.86 -9.21 19.25
N ASN A 588 -16.69 -8.29 18.74
CA ASN A 588 -16.72 -7.95 17.32
C ASN A 588 -15.36 -7.40 16.83
N VAL A 589 -14.83 -6.35 17.48
CA VAL A 589 -13.53 -5.77 17.07
C VAL A 589 -12.36 -6.74 17.27
N THR A 590 -12.43 -7.65 18.26
CA THR A 590 -11.43 -8.69 18.45
C THR A 590 -11.46 -9.72 17.32
N PHE A 591 -12.63 -10.22 16.95
CA PHE A 591 -12.80 -11.14 15.82
C PHE A 591 -12.36 -10.47 14.50
N LYS A 592 -12.72 -9.20 14.30
CA LYS A 592 -12.25 -8.38 13.17
C LYS A 592 -10.72 -8.32 13.14
N ALA A 593 -10.06 -8.05 14.26
CA ALA A 593 -8.60 -7.99 14.31
C ALA A 593 -7.94 -9.33 13.95
N TYR A 594 -8.37 -10.44 14.55
CA TYR A 594 -7.81 -11.76 14.23
C TYR A 594 -8.14 -12.23 12.81
N GLY A 595 -9.27 -11.83 12.21
CA GLY A 595 -9.60 -12.18 10.83
C GLY A 595 -8.93 -11.30 9.77
N TYR A 596 -8.95 -9.98 9.94
CA TYR A 596 -8.42 -9.02 8.97
C TYR A 596 -6.92 -8.75 9.14
N ILE A 597 -6.45 -8.46 10.36
CA ILE A 597 -5.06 -8.03 10.57
C ILE A 597 -4.09 -9.19 10.38
N THR A 598 -4.47 -10.42 10.75
CA THR A 598 -3.72 -11.64 10.39
C THR A 598 -3.50 -11.73 8.87
N ASN A 599 -4.51 -11.43 8.05
CA ASN A 599 -4.41 -11.42 6.60
C ASN A 599 -3.50 -10.29 6.09
N VAL A 600 -3.67 -9.06 6.59
CA VAL A 600 -2.83 -7.89 6.23
C VAL A 600 -1.36 -8.17 6.53
N GLN A 601 -1.06 -8.62 7.75
CA GLN A 601 0.30 -8.93 8.19
C GLN A 601 0.89 -10.11 7.40
N ALA A 602 0.14 -11.18 7.16
CA ALA A 602 0.59 -12.30 6.33
C ALA A 602 1.01 -11.86 4.92
N LEU A 603 0.25 -10.94 4.32
CA LEU A 603 0.57 -10.39 3.01
C LEU A 603 1.74 -9.41 3.03
N GLN A 604 1.86 -8.57 4.06
CA GLN A 604 3.02 -7.69 4.25
C GLN A 604 4.32 -8.46 4.45
N PHE A 605 4.33 -9.51 5.28
CA PHE A 605 5.50 -10.39 5.43
C PHE A 605 5.79 -11.20 4.16
N THR A 606 4.76 -11.57 3.39
CA THR A 606 4.95 -12.23 2.07
C THR A 606 5.54 -11.28 1.04
N GLN A 607 5.10 -10.01 1.04
CA GLN A 607 5.67 -8.95 0.23
C GLN A 607 7.15 -8.75 0.57
N ASP A 608 7.50 -8.61 1.84
CA ASP A 608 8.89 -8.54 2.29
C ASP A 608 9.69 -9.76 1.79
N LEU A 609 9.16 -10.99 1.90
CA LEU A 609 9.85 -12.19 1.42
C LEU A 609 10.11 -12.16 -0.10
N LYS A 610 9.29 -11.47 -0.91
CA LYS A 610 9.59 -11.19 -2.33
C LYS A 610 10.68 -10.11 -2.49
N LEU A 611 10.69 -9.05 -1.67
CA LEU A 611 11.81 -8.10 -1.65
C LEU A 611 13.13 -8.81 -1.31
N GLY A 612 13.13 -9.71 -0.33
CA GLY A 612 14.29 -10.55 0.01
C GLY A 612 14.73 -11.47 -1.13
N HIS A 613 13.79 -11.97 -1.93
CA HIS A 613 14.05 -12.76 -3.14
C HIS A 613 14.73 -11.93 -4.24
N TYR A 614 14.23 -10.71 -4.51
CA TYR A 614 14.85 -9.79 -5.47
C TYR A 614 16.24 -9.28 -5.01
N MET A 615 16.42 -9.06 -3.71
CA MET A 615 17.65 -8.55 -3.10
C MET A 615 18.65 -9.64 -2.66
N LYS A 616 18.33 -10.91 -2.89
CA LYS A 616 19.15 -12.10 -2.53
C LYS A 616 19.59 -12.10 -1.05
N ILE A 617 18.60 -11.90 -0.18
CA ILE A 617 18.76 -11.90 1.28
C ILE A 617 18.58 -13.33 1.81
N PRO A 618 19.49 -13.86 2.66
CA PRO A 618 19.34 -15.20 3.23
C PRO A 618 18.03 -15.33 4.05
N PRO A 619 17.08 -16.21 3.66
CA PRO A 619 15.73 -16.21 4.23
C PRO A 619 15.67 -16.45 5.75
N ARG A 620 16.65 -17.16 6.31
CA ARG A 620 16.74 -17.44 7.75
C ARG A 620 17.11 -16.21 8.60
N ILE A 621 17.91 -15.29 8.06
CA ILE A 621 18.24 -14.04 8.78
C ILE A 621 17.02 -13.14 8.75
N MET A 622 16.40 -13.02 7.57
CA MET A 622 15.20 -12.23 7.34
C MET A 622 14.05 -12.63 8.29
N PHE A 623 13.77 -13.93 8.42
CA PHE A 623 12.80 -14.49 9.37
C PHE A 623 13.00 -13.96 10.81
N TRP A 624 14.24 -14.02 11.32
CA TRP A 624 14.52 -13.54 12.68
C TRP A 624 14.46 -12.02 12.81
N VAL A 625 14.94 -11.28 11.80
CA VAL A 625 14.88 -9.80 11.77
C VAL A 625 13.43 -9.31 11.80
N GLN A 626 12.54 -9.91 11.01
CA GLN A 626 11.12 -9.53 10.97
C GLN A 626 10.40 -9.88 12.27
N ILE A 627 10.58 -11.09 12.83
CA ILE A 627 9.94 -11.50 14.09
C ILE A 627 10.39 -10.62 15.26
N ILE A 628 11.70 -10.43 15.43
CA ILE A 628 12.24 -9.61 16.54
C ILE A 628 11.78 -8.15 16.40
N SER A 629 11.77 -7.60 15.19
CA SER A 629 11.29 -6.23 14.96
C SER A 629 9.79 -6.09 15.23
N SER A 630 8.98 -7.08 14.85
CA SER A 630 7.52 -7.07 15.09
C SER A 630 7.16 -7.13 16.58
N ILE A 631 7.88 -7.95 17.36
CA ILE A 631 7.70 -8.06 18.82
C ILE A 631 8.03 -6.73 19.50
N ILE A 632 9.16 -6.11 19.13
CA ILE A 632 9.60 -4.83 19.69
C ILE A 632 8.65 -3.71 19.28
N ALA A 633 8.21 -3.68 18.02
CA ALA A 633 7.25 -2.69 17.53
C ALA A 633 5.91 -2.78 18.27
N GLY A 634 5.36 -3.98 18.43
CA GLY A 634 4.13 -4.20 19.22
C GLY A 634 4.26 -3.71 20.67
N MET A 635 5.39 -4.01 21.32
CA MET A 635 5.69 -3.54 22.68
C MET A 635 5.75 -2.02 22.77
N ILE A 636 6.46 -1.35 21.84
CA ILE A 636 6.59 0.12 21.83
C ILE A 636 5.27 0.81 21.47
N ASN A 637 4.49 0.26 20.53
CA ASN A 637 3.19 0.81 20.15
C ASN A 637 2.21 0.79 21.35
N LEU A 638 2.21 -0.28 22.15
CA LEU A 638 1.40 -0.32 23.36
C LEU A 638 1.97 0.59 24.47
N ALA A 639 3.28 0.56 24.73
CA ALA A 639 3.91 1.36 25.78
C ALA A 639 3.77 2.87 25.54
N THR A 640 3.91 3.33 24.29
CA THR A 640 3.71 4.73 23.90
C THR A 640 2.26 5.15 24.12
N THR A 641 1.31 4.25 23.87
CA THR A 641 -0.12 4.50 24.05
C THR A 641 -0.52 4.55 25.53
N ASP A 642 -0.12 3.57 26.33
CA ASP A 642 -0.39 3.55 27.79
C ASP A 642 0.28 4.74 28.51
N TRP A 643 1.45 5.19 28.03
CA TRP A 643 2.07 6.45 28.46
C TRP A 643 1.25 7.69 28.06
N LEU A 644 0.83 7.80 26.80
CA LEU A 644 -0.01 8.93 26.33
C LEU A 644 -1.35 9.02 27.06
N LEU A 645 -2.02 7.88 27.29
CA LEU A 645 -3.28 7.80 28.04
C LEU A 645 -3.14 8.26 29.51
N LYS A 646 -1.94 8.16 30.09
CA LYS A 646 -1.65 8.59 31.47
C LYS A 646 -1.17 10.05 31.56
N VAL A 647 -0.49 10.55 30.52
CA VAL A 647 0.11 11.90 30.53
C VAL A 647 -0.81 12.96 29.93
N GLN A 648 -1.57 12.65 28.88
CA GLN A 648 -2.40 13.64 28.17
C GLN A 648 -3.82 13.69 28.74
N PRO A 649 -4.22 14.75 29.49
CA PRO A 649 -5.59 14.91 29.93
C PRO A 649 -6.55 15.07 28.74
N ASN A 650 -7.76 14.55 28.89
CA ASN A 650 -8.84 14.62 27.90
C ASN A 650 -8.51 14.05 26.50
N ILE A 651 -7.49 13.20 26.38
CA ILE A 651 -7.19 12.41 25.17
C ILE A 651 -8.42 11.63 24.67
N CYS A 652 -8.53 11.52 23.34
CA CYS A 652 -9.67 10.97 22.62
C CYS A 652 -11.00 11.70 22.91
N THR A 653 -10.97 13.03 23.09
CA THR A 653 -12.18 13.87 23.21
C THR A 653 -12.03 15.15 22.38
N LYS A 654 -13.14 15.82 22.08
CA LYS A 654 -13.13 17.14 21.40
C LYS A 654 -12.33 18.20 22.16
N ALA A 655 -12.24 18.11 23.49
CA ALA A 655 -11.43 19.00 24.33
C ALA A 655 -9.94 18.61 24.39
N GLY A 656 -9.56 17.42 23.90
CA GLY A 656 -8.19 16.93 23.88
C GLY A 656 -7.35 17.38 22.68
N TYR A 657 -7.89 18.23 21.79
CA TYR A 657 -7.23 18.63 20.54
C TYR A 657 -5.75 19.03 20.75
N PRO A 658 -4.80 18.50 19.97
CA PRO A 658 -4.96 17.74 18.73
C PRO A 658 -5.23 16.23 18.89
N TRP A 659 -5.33 15.72 20.13
CA TRP A 659 -5.40 14.29 20.46
C TRP A 659 -6.81 13.71 20.42
N THR A 660 -7.37 13.63 19.20
CA THR A 660 -8.76 13.23 18.96
C THR A 660 -8.99 11.73 18.80
N CYS A 661 -7.93 10.93 18.55
CA CYS A 661 -8.03 9.48 18.30
C CYS A 661 -9.01 9.15 17.14
N ARG A 662 -8.86 9.85 16.00
CA ARG A 662 -9.79 9.77 14.85
C ARG A 662 -9.96 8.34 14.30
N ASN A 663 -8.93 7.51 14.36
CA ASN A 663 -8.95 6.14 13.83
C ASN A 663 -9.60 5.13 14.79
N THR A 664 -9.95 5.57 16.01
CA THR A 664 -10.46 4.75 17.12
C THR A 664 -11.93 5.06 17.47
N ASN A 665 -12.51 6.12 16.89
CA ASN A 665 -13.91 6.56 17.10
C ASN A 665 -14.87 5.97 16.06
#